data_AF-A0A1G3ZRB4-F1
#
_entry.id   AF-A0A1G3ZRB4-F1
#
_cell.length_a   1.000
_cell.length_b   1.000
_cell.length_c   1.000
_cell.angle_alpha   90.00
_cell.angle_beta   90.00
_cell.angle_gamma   90.00
#
_symmetry.space_group_name_H-M   'P 1'
#
loop_
_entity.id
_entity.type
_entity.pdbx_description
1 polymer ?
#
loop_
_entity_poly.entity_id
_entity_poly.type
_entity_poly.pdbx_seq_one_letter_code
_entity_poly.pdbx_strand_id
1 'polypeptide(L)'
;MKHLMTILFGLLVSSAWAATVHEHYYGHETVHDAHGVIAPWYHGLNGQCDLRVRIAAETLKRYPWTTATNAIAVYPHYVFTGHWKIANDGAITPLNTIDWHNGDLGQRATSVLNGFVDYYRYAGDPAAIAHVTYMADYVLDHCVTAVDHPWPGVFISVPTKGKTYRKADPTGMIQLDIIGSTGEGLLRAYQLAGNPRWLKAAKHWADVLAAKCNLAPGANPWPRYANPDDAKWGKKELGNKQTAGVVMIARFLDEVIRLGYTGKANAIVAARDAGRRYLRDRLLPAWWVNDTWGRYFWDWEDPVQSCLITSEVARYLMDHMAEFPNWGYDARNILTLFFNHTSVSPASNGDVYSGAWAYPESSGCCGRSLWYSPMIHAPALAQYAVETGDAWTRELAYRQMVLQTYDIHETGVSEDNIDGGAIVNGAWFNIAHPLPLRFVLASIGWLPEEVGASRENHIVRSTAVVNSATYGDGRIEYTIFDAPENTTEVLRLAFAPKTVTADGKKLERRANCDANGYTVKQLPNGDAIVTIRHDGAERVVITGDDPQQEIESTALVHEFEGNQVRLIGSVGPDGGLADVTLDGQKQLVHIDAWNPTPRSRQVLYYKNGLAQGRHTLKIVPRDEHNPYSKGNRVAVEAVQFSSANKAHGFPSGTGPVETQRMIFGCTSGNDYRDSQGQSWRPATEFVTRTGNQTDSVAVSWWLTPATNAISNTSDAELYRYGVHGREFWVNATVGPGKYHVRLKFAAARSLGTRLNCFDIGINGKPVVKRFDVAATAGGLHRAADLVFNDIAPRNGIIEVRFKGARVMDGEKLVRGEAFVQALELGPGDGGKGLQPISSSAPEPTGNLLMNPGFEETEHGATTLRGTQRDVAGWTYEFAGPMKSYIWQERDYSRHPAWGLPEFHSGSGAIRTHSNANGQTMISQDVEVSPKTAYTASVWVRAVDLHGKGFGHDPKDSTGLEVWELDDDGKVLHKHAKAEIKTAGPYQQLIRRFTTGARTTQVRFILDTAIHSPYQEGHVTYDDCTLTQSLP
;
A
#
# COMPACT_ATOMS: atom_id res chain seq x y z
N MET A 1 -7.62 -60.53 -31.15
CA MET A 1 -7.04 -59.30 -31.73
C MET A 1 -8.15 -58.45 -32.32
N LYS A 2 -8.51 -57.36 -31.64
CA LYS A 2 -9.13 -56.13 -32.18
C LYS A 2 -9.18 -55.13 -31.03
N HIS A 3 -8.49 -54.01 -31.21
CA HIS A 3 -8.38 -52.90 -30.26
C HIS A 3 -9.68 -52.09 -30.21
N LEU A 4 -10.09 -51.66 -29.01
CA LEU A 4 -10.99 -50.53 -28.83
C LEU A 4 -10.30 -49.52 -27.91
N MET A 5 -9.94 -48.39 -28.51
CA MET A 5 -9.28 -47.25 -27.88
C MET A 5 -10.36 -46.37 -27.23
N THR A 6 -10.25 -46.14 -25.93
CA THR A 6 -11.13 -45.24 -25.19
C THR A 6 -10.62 -43.81 -25.37
N ILE A 7 -11.42 -42.95 -26.00
CA ILE A 7 -11.12 -41.52 -26.16
C ILE A 7 -11.60 -40.80 -24.90
N LEU A 8 -10.64 -40.26 -24.14
CA LEU A 8 -10.87 -39.36 -23.02
C LEU A 8 -11.15 -37.95 -23.58
N PHE A 9 -12.39 -37.46 -23.46
CA PHE A 9 -12.72 -36.07 -23.76
C PHE A 9 -12.24 -35.19 -22.58
N GLY A 10 -11.07 -34.57 -22.74
CA GLY A 10 -10.61 -33.51 -21.84
C GLY A 10 -11.39 -32.22 -22.11
N LEU A 11 -12.31 -31.88 -21.23
CA LEU A 11 -12.88 -30.53 -21.12
C LEU A 11 -11.78 -29.60 -20.58
N LEU A 12 -11.08 -28.92 -21.47
CA LEU A 12 -10.23 -27.78 -21.14
C LEU A 12 -11.14 -26.62 -20.70
N VAL A 13 -11.20 -26.38 -19.40
CA VAL A 13 -11.79 -25.16 -18.83
C VAL A 13 -10.82 -24.02 -19.11
N SER A 14 -11.20 -23.11 -20.00
CA SER A 14 -10.54 -21.82 -20.17
C SER A 14 -10.70 -21.01 -18.89
N SER A 15 -9.59 -20.68 -18.24
CA SER A 15 -9.55 -19.82 -17.05
C SER A 15 -9.90 -18.39 -17.44
N ALA A 16 -11.19 -18.07 -17.36
CA ALA A 16 -11.70 -16.70 -17.48
C ALA A 16 -11.75 -16.02 -16.10
N TRP A 17 -11.52 -14.71 -16.16
CA TRP A 17 -11.26 -13.65 -15.17
C TRP A 17 -11.55 -13.97 -13.69
N ALA A 18 -10.52 -14.06 -12.84
CA ALA A 18 -10.71 -14.13 -11.39
C ALA A 18 -9.54 -13.49 -10.66
N ALA A 19 -9.71 -13.27 -9.35
CA ALA A 19 -8.67 -12.78 -8.45
C ALA A 19 -7.32 -13.47 -8.74
N THR A 20 -6.29 -12.64 -8.94
CA THR A 20 -4.99 -13.09 -9.43
C THR A 20 -4.35 -14.05 -8.43
N VAL A 21 -3.87 -15.19 -8.91
CA VAL A 21 -3.09 -16.15 -8.10
C VAL A 21 -1.70 -16.27 -8.71
N HIS A 22 -0.68 -16.24 -7.86
CA HIS A 22 0.71 -16.47 -8.25
C HIS A 22 1.24 -17.73 -7.58
N GLU A 23 2.29 -18.32 -8.18
CA GLU A 23 2.98 -19.46 -7.58
C GLU A 23 3.77 -19.00 -6.34
N HIS A 24 4.38 -17.82 -6.40
CA HIS A 24 5.06 -17.17 -5.28
C HIS A 24 4.58 -15.72 -5.08
N TYR A 25 4.75 -15.22 -3.86
CA TYR A 25 4.59 -13.80 -3.53
C TYR A 25 5.83 -13.31 -2.81
N TYR A 26 6.41 -12.21 -3.30
CA TYR A 26 7.63 -11.63 -2.74
C TYR A 26 8.73 -12.70 -2.58
N GLY A 27 9.16 -13.00 -1.35
CA GLY A 27 10.24 -13.94 -1.07
C GLY A 27 9.81 -15.40 -0.86
N HIS A 28 8.51 -15.74 -0.86
CA HIS A 28 8.04 -17.08 -0.48
C HIS A 28 6.98 -17.67 -1.43
N GLU A 29 6.97 -19.00 -1.51
CA GLU A 29 5.93 -19.78 -2.21
C GLU A 29 4.54 -19.54 -1.60
N THR A 30 3.54 -19.45 -2.45
CA THR A 30 2.16 -19.15 -2.05
C THR A 30 1.57 -20.30 -1.24
N VAL A 31 0.91 -19.95 -0.12
CA VAL A 31 0.13 -20.90 0.68
C VAL A 31 -1.30 -20.41 0.71
N HIS A 32 -2.25 -21.32 0.46
CA HIS A 32 -3.68 -21.04 0.52
C HIS A 32 -4.36 -21.80 1.65
N ASP A 33 -5.44 -21.21 2.13
CA ASP A 33 -6.40 -21.90 2.97
C ASP A 33 -7.31 -22.84 2.15
N ALA A 34 -8.24 -23.53 2.80
CA ALA A 34 -9.14 -24.48 2.12
C ALA A 34 -10.06 -23.85 1.05
N HIS A 35 -10.13 -22.52 0.98
CA HIS A 35 -10.97 -21.74 0.07
C HIS A 35 -10.16 -20.94 -0.97
N GLY A 36 -8.84 -21.17 -1.05
CA GLY A 36 -7.96 -20.47 -2.00
C GLY A 36 -7.57 -19.06 -1.56
N VAL A 37 -7.87 -18.66 -0.32
CA VAL A 37 -7.45 -17.37 0.25
C VAL A 37 -6.02 -17.49 0.75
N ILE A 38 -5.23 -16.42 0.62
CA ILE A 38 -3.86 -16.37 1.15
C ILE A 38 -3.82 -16.76 2.63
N ALA A 39 -2.90 -17.65 2.98
CA ALA A 39 -2.67 -18.14 4.33
C ALA A 39 -1.21 -17.88 4.74
N PRO A 40 -0.83 -18.04 6.01
CA PRO A 40 0.56 -17.87 6.42
C PRO A 40 1.52 -18.89 5.79
N TRP A 41 2.66 -18.43 5.25
CA TRP A 41 3.73 -19.29 4.73
C TRP A 41 4.61 -19.89 5.84
N TYR A 42 4.74 -19.15 6.95
CA TYR A 42 5.56 -19.57 8.07
C TYR A 42 4.76 -20.42 9.06
N HIS A 43 5.29 -21.61 9.37
CA HIS A 43 4.63 -22.59 10.24
C HIS A 43 5.16 -22.63 11.67
N GLY A 44 6.10 -21.75 12.03
CA GLY A 44 6.53 -21.61 13.42
C GLY A 44 5.38 -21.13 14.30
N LEU A 45 5.34 -21.60 15.54
CA LEU A 45 4.22 -21.40 16.47
C LEU A 45 3.88 -19.91 16.70
N ASN A 46 4.90 -19.07 16.74
CA ASN A 46 4.80 -17.62 16.90
C ASN A 46 4.19 -16.89 15.67
N GLY A 47 4.11 -17.55 14.51
CA GLY A 47 3.54 -16.97 13.30
C GLY A 47 4.44 -15.95 12.60
N GLN A 48 4.12 -15.64 11.35
CA GLN A 48 4.97 -14.80 10.47
C GLN A 48 5.07 -13.34 10.91
N CYS A 49 4.07 -12.79 11.60
CA CYS A 49 4.12 -11.41 12.08
C CYS A 49 5.14 -11.24 13.22
N ASP A 50 5.15 -12.17 14.20
CA ASP A 50 6.19 -12.17 15.23
C ASP A 50 7.59 -12.39 14.64
N LEU A 51 7.72 -13.35 13.71
CA LEU A 51 8.94 -13.55 12.95
C LEU A 51 9.42 -12.23 12.30
N ARG A 52 8.50 -11.51 11.63
CA ARG A 52 8.83 -10.26 10.94
C ARG A 52 9.27 -9.15 11.89
N VAL A 53 8.65 -9.05 13.07
CA VAL A 53 9.05 -8.12 14.15
C VAL A 53 10.46 -8.44 14.62
N ARG A 54 10.75 -9.72 14.93
CA ARG A 54 12.08 -10.15 15.37
C ARG A 54 13.14 -9.84 14.32
N ILE A 55 12.93 -10.20 13.06
CA ILE A 55 13.92 -9.94 11.99
C ILE A 55 14.15 -8.43 11.80
N ALA A 56 13.11 -7.60 11.88
CA ALA A 56 13.28 -6.15 11.80
C ALA A 56 14.17 -5.61 12.93
N ALA A 57 13.88 -5.99 14.17
CA ALA A 57 14.65 -5.55 15.34
C ALA A 57 16.09 -6.09 15.30
N GLU A 58 16.28 -7.37 14.99
CA GLU A 58 17.61 -7.99 14.91
C GLU A 58 18.48 -7.34 13.82
N THR A 59 17.90 -7.00 12.66
CA THR A 59 18.62 -6.32 11.58
C THR A 59 19.10 -4.93 12.00
N LEU A 60 18.28 -4.19 12.74
CA LEU A 60 18.65 -2.88 13.30
C LEU A 60 19.73 -2.99 14.38
N LYS A 61 19.63 -3.99 15.27
CA LYS A 61 20.58 -4.23 16.37
C LYS A 61 21.99 -4.58 15.89
N ARG A 62 22.11 -5.25 14.75
CA ARG A 62 23.40 -5.69 14.20
C ARG A 62 23.96 -4.77 13.10
N TYR A 63 23.36 -3.60 12.90
CA TYR A 63 23.83 -2.67 11.88
C TYR A 63 25.26 -2.17 12.20
N PRO A 64 26.18 -2.09 11.22
CA PRO A 64 27.53 -1.59 11.45
C PRO A 64 27.57 -0.18 12.04
N TRP A 65 28.61 0.13 12.81
CA TRP A 65 28.81 1.42 13.46
C TRP A 65 29.79 2.31 12.71
N THR A 66 29.56 3.62 12.77
CA THR A 66 30.54 4.63 12.34
C THR A 66 31.71 4.71 13.33
N THR A 67 32.72 5.49 13.00
CA THR A 67 33.86 5.83 13.86
C THR A 67 34.00 7.34 13.99
N ALA A 68 34.77 7.79 14.98
CA ALA A 68 35.09 9.21 15.14
C ALA A 68 35.87 9.81 13.94
N THR A 69 36.44 8.97 13.06
CA THR A 69 37.18 9.41 11.88
C THR A 69 36.28 9.55 10.64
N ASN A 70 35.24 8.71 10.50
CA ASN A 70 34.40 8.69 9.31
C ASN A 70 33.08 9.47 9.44
N ALA A 71 32.66 9.83 10.66
CA ALA A 71 31.42 10.58 10.91
C ALA A 71 31.61 11.68 11.97
N ILE A 72 30.62 12.59 12.09
CA ILE A 72 30.60 13.64 13.12
C ILE A 72 30.39 13.10 14.53
N ALA A 73 29.80 11.92 14.65
CA ALA A 73 29.52 11.23 15.89
C ALA A 73 29.48 9.71 15.65
N VAL A 74 29.53 8.94 16.72
CA VAL A 74 29.61 7.49 16.64
C VAL A 74 28.23 6.88 16.90
N TYR A 75 27.62 6.35 15.85
CA TYR A 75 26.30 5.73 15.87
C TYR A 75 26.26 4.54 14.88
N PRO A 76 25.26 3.65 14.96
CA PRO A 76 24.95 2.76 13.85
C PRO A 76 24.77 3.57 12.55
N HIS A 77 25.36 3.11 11.45
CA HIS A 77 25.34 3.81 10.16
C HIS A 77 23.92 4.20 9.71
N TYR A 78 22.90 3.38 10.02
CA TYR A 78 21.51 3.65 9.66
C TYR A 78 20.92 4.90 10.35
N VAL A 79 21.52 5.38 11.45
CA VAL A 79 21.09 6.64 12.09
C VAL A 79 21.34 7.82 11.15
N PHE A 80 22.46 7.81 10.42
CA PHE A 80 22.83 8.86 9.46
C PHE A 80 22.11 8.71 8.13
N THR A 81 22.18 7.52 7.52
CA THR A 81 21.67 7.27 6.16
C THR A 81 21.09 5.88 6.03
N GLY A 82 19.99 5.77 5.29
CA GLY A 82 19.29 4.53 5.01
C GLY A 82 19.78 3.86 3.73
N HIS A 83 20.95 4.23 3.21
CA HIS A 83 21.50 3.64 1.99
C HIS A 83 22.42 2.45 2.31
N TRP A 84 22.05 1.28 1.82
CA TRP A 84 22.52 0.01 2.38
C TRP A 84 22.43 -1.14 1.38
N LYS A 85 23.09 -2.25 1.70
CA LYS A 85 22.85 -3.56 1.09
C LYS A 85 22.94 -4.63 2.15
N ILE A 86 22.16 -5.69 1.99
CA ILE A 86 22.31 -6.93 2.75
C ILE A 86 22.61 -8.08 1.79
N ALA A 87 23.64 -8.86 2.12
CA ALA A 87 23.97 -10.08 1.40
C ALA A 87 23.10 -11.25 1.89
N ASN A 88 23.06 -12.32 1.10
CA ASN A 88 22.27 -13.51 1.41
C ASN A 88 22.70 -14.23 2.70
N ASP A 89 23.93 -14.01 3.17
CA ASP A 89 24.42 -14.50 4.46
C ASP A 89 24.04 -13.58 5.64
N GLY A 90 23.34 -12.48 5.35
CA GLY A 90 22.93 -11.46 6.30
C GLY A 90 23.93 -10.32 6.47
N ALA A 91 25.11 -10.32 5.86
CA ALA A 91 26.08 -9.23 6.06
C ALA A 91 25.53 -7.87 5.57
N ILE A 92 25.50 -6.88 6.45
CA ILE A 92 25.01 -5.51 6.14
C ILE A 92 26.20 -4.65 5.73
N THR A 93 26.10 -4.01 4.58
CA THR A 93 27.12 -3.09 4.05
C THR A 93 26.50 -1.70 3.82
N PRO A 94 26.91 -0.68 4.58
CA PRO A 94 26.59 0.72 4.26
C PRO A 94 27.17 1.08 2.89
N LEU A 95 26.41 1.79 2.07
CA LEU A 95 26.83 2.17 0.72
C LEU A 95 27.30 3.62 0.65
N ASN A 96 28.02 3.97 -0.42
CA ASN A 96 28.41 5.35 -0.69
C ASN A 96 27.17 6.22 -0.94
N THR A 97 27.14 7.41 -0.37
CA THR A 97 25.96 8.29 -0.40
C THR A 97 26.24 9.64 -1.06
N ILE A 98 25.19 10.21 -1.66
CA ILE A 98 25.10 11.63 -2.00
C ILE A 98 24.10 12.32 -1.06
N ASP A 99 24.06 13.65 -1.07
CA ASP A 99 23.21 14.47 -0.19
C ASP A 99 21.73 14.04 -0.22
N TRP A 100 21.22 13.61 -1.38
CA TRP A 100 19.84 13.12 -1.54
C TRP A 100 19.49 11.92 -0.66
N HIS A 101 20.46 11.02 -0.40
CA HIS A 101 20.22 9.78 0.35
C HIS A 101 20.01 9.98 1.86
N ASN A 102 20.01 11.22 2.35
CA ASN A 102 19.67 11.54 3.73
C ASN A 102 18.25 12.10 3.88
N GLY A 103 17.53 12.31 2.78
CA GLY A 103 16.21 12.91 2.83
C GLY A 103 15.18 12.11 3.62
N ASP A 104 15.32 10.79 3.72
CA ASP A 104 14.42 9.94 4.51
C ASP A 104 14.69 10.01 6.02
N LEU A 105 15.64 10.82 6.50
CA LEU A 105 16.01 10.90 7.92
C LEU A 105 14.79 11.09 8.85
N GLY A 106 13.91 12.05 8.57
CA GLY A 106 12.76 12.31 9.44
C GLY A 106 11.73 11.18 9.46
N GLN A 107 11.45 10.56 8.30
CA GLN A 107 10.58 9.39 8.25
C GLN A 107 11.21 8.19 8.95
N ARG A 108 12.52 7.97 8.75
CA ARG A 108 13.28 6.91 9.43
C ARG A 108 13.33 7.13 10.94
N ALA A 109 13.57 8.36 11.39
CA ALA A 109 13.55 8.73 12.80
C ALA A 109 12.17 8.47 13.41
N THR A 110 11.10 8.86 12.72
CA THR A 110 9.71 8.55 13.13
C THR A 110 9.51 7.05 13.33
N SER A 111 9.89 6.22 12.35
CA SER A 111 9.72 4.77 12.43
C SER A 111 10.58 4.13 13.54
N VAL A 112 11.82 4.59 13.71
CA VAL A 112 12.74 4.09 14.74
C VAL A 112 12.23 4.44 16.14
N LEU A 113 11.86 5.70 16.38
CA LEU A 113 11.40 6.16 17.69
C LEU A 113 10.09 5.46 18.09
N ASN A 114 9.11 5.41 17.18
CA ASN A 114 7.83 4.76 17.46
C ASN A 114 7.96 3.23 17.53
N GLY A 115 8.62 2.62 16.53
CA GLY A 115 8.75 1.17 16.42
C GLY A 115 9.52 0.56 17.58
N PHE A 116 10.61 1.18 18.05
CA PHE A 116 11.35 0.65 19.19
C PHE A 116 10.64 0.87 20.53
N VAL A 117 9.87 1.95 20.71
CA VAL A 117 9.02 2.10 21.90
C VAL A 117 8.00 0.97 21.97
N ASP A 118 7.33 0.67 20.86
CA ASP A 118 6.38 -0.45 20.78
C ASP A 118 7.06 -1.82 20.90
N TYR A 119 8.26 -1.97 20.36
CA TYR A 119 9.03 -3.20 20.47
C TYR A 119 9.52 -3.46 21.91
N TYR A 120 9.92 -2.43 22.66
CA TYR A 120 10.25 -2.61 24.09
C TYR A 120 9.04 -3.12 24.86
N ARG A 121 7.88 -2.48 24.66
CA ARG A 121 6.61 -2.93 25.22
C ARG A 121 6.33 -4.38 24.87
N TYR A 122 6.50 -4.77 23.61
CA TYR A 122 6.19 -6.12 23.14
C TYR A 122 7.18 -7.19 23.63
N ALA A 123 8.50 -6.95 23.46
CA ALA A 123 9.53 -7.97 23.67
C ALA A 123 10.24 -7.89 25.04
N GLY A 124 10.17 -6.76 25.74
CA GLY A 124 10.96 -6.51 26.96
C GLY A 124 12.47 -6.37 26.72
N ASP A 125 12.87 -6.12 25.46
CA ASP A 125 14.27 -6.03 25.03
C ASP A 125 14.78 -4.58 25.12
N PRO A 126 15.68 -4.26 26.07
CA PRO A 126 16.11 -2.90 26.36
C PRO A 126 17.08 -2.33 25.32
N ALA A 127 17.54 -3.13 24.33
CA ALA A 127 18.24 -2.58 23.17
C ALA A 127 17.36 -1.54 22.43
N ALA A 128 16.03 -1.68 22.52
CA ALA A 128 15.09 -0.67 22.06
C ALA A 128 15.39 0.74 22.58
N ILE A 129 15.63 0.86 23.89
CA ILE A 129 15.94 2.14 24.55
C ILE A 129 17.27 2.69 24.05
N ALA A 130 18.24 1.80 23.79
CA ALA A 130 19.52 2.19 23.23
C ALA A 130 19.36 2.79 21.82
N HIS A 131 18.65 2.11 20.93
CA HIS A 131 18.40 2.60 19.57
C HIS A 131 17.54 3.87 19.52
N VAL A 132 16.56 4.02 20.42
CA VAL A 132 15.82 5.28 20.61
C VAL A 132 16.75 6.41 21.04
N THR A 133 17.66 6.14 21.98
CA THR A 133 18.65 7.12 22.46
C THR A 133 19.55 7.59 21.31
N TYR A 134 20.07 6.66 20.52
CA TYR A 134 20.95 6.97 19.39
C TYR A 134 20.28 7.91 18.37
N MET A 135 19.04 7.60 17.99
CA MET A 135 18.31 8.40 17.02
C MET A 135 17.91 9.77 17.59
N ALA A 136 17.38 9.82 18.81
CA ALA A 136 16.95 11.06 19.45
C ALA A 136 18.12 12.03 19.64
N ASP A 137 19.26 11.55 20.14
CA ASP A 137 20.43 12.39 20.37
C ASP A 137 21.02 12.89 19.05
N TYR A 138 21.12 12.04 18.02
CA TYR A 138 21.60 12.46 16.69
C TYR A 138 20.73 13.58 16.10
N VAL A 139 19.40 13.40 16.12
CA VAL A 139 18.44 14.39 15.61
C VAL A 139 18.61 15.74 16.32
N LEU A 140 18.76 15.73 17.65
CA LEU A 140 18.84 16.96 18.44
C LEU A 140 20.22 17.63 18.39
N ASP A 141 21.31 16.87 18.33
CA ASP A 141 22.67 17.41 18.35
C ASP A 141 23.15 17.88 16.98
N HIS A 142 22.63 17.27 15.90
CA HIS A 142 23.21 17.45 14.57
C HIS A 142 22.20 17.83 13.48
N CYS A 143 20.89 17.80 13.75
CA CYS A 143 19.86 18.00 12.73
C CYS A 143 18.88 19.14 13.03
N VAL A 144 19.23 20.08 13.90
CA VAL A 144 18.39 21.26 14.18
C VAL A 144 18.94 22.53 13.53
N THR A 145 18.05 23.43 13.16
CA THR A 145 18.38 24.76 12.63
C THR A 145 19.10 25.62 13.67
N ALA A 146 19.89 26.59 13.20
CA ALA A 146 20.56 27.56 14.07
C ALA A 146 19.56 28.54 14.72
N VAL A 147 20.02 29.25 15.77
CA VAL A 147 19.19 30.17 16.57
C VAL A 147 18.73 31.42 15.81
N ASP A 148 19.42 31.78 14.74
CA ASP A 148 19.14 32.92 13.85
C ASP A 148 18.30 32.53 12.62
N HIS A 149 17.99 31.23 12.45
CA HIS A 149 17.12 30.77 11.37
C HIS A 149 15.67 31.24 11.59
N PRO A 150 14.88 31.56 10.53
CA PRO A 150 13.46 31.99 10.67
C PRO A 150 12.56 31.00 11.40
N TRP A 151 12.98 29.74 11.46
CA TRP A 151 12.47 28.66 12.29
C TRP A 151 13.62 28.19 13.19
N PRO A 152 13.82 28.78 14.38
CA PRO A 152 15.04 28.55 15.16
C PRO A 152 14.97 27.27 16.01
N GLY A 153 16.04 26.47 16.00
CA GLY A 153 16.16 25.26 16.83
C GLY A 153 15.15 24.16 16.52
N VAL A 154 14.56 24.15 15.32
CA VAL A 154 13.64 23.10 14.87
C VAL A 154 14.36 22.05 14.04
N PHE A 155 13.82 20.85 14.00
CA PHE A 155 14.37 19.73 13.22
C PHE A 155 14.33 20.00 11.71
N ILE A 156 15.47 19.80 11.05
CA ILE A 156 15.62 19.76 9.59
C ILE A 156 15.15 18.38 9.15
N SER A 157 13.85 18.25 8.89
CA SER A 157 13.21 16.93 8.76
C SER A 157 13.58 16.13 7.51
N VAL A 158 14.07 16.80 6.46
CA VAL A 158 14.45 16.17 5.18
C VAL A 158 15.77 16.79 4.68
N PRO A 159 16.92 16.43 5.27
CA PRO A 159 18.21 17.07 5.01
C PRO A 159 18.85 16.61 3.69
N THR A 160 18.27 16.98 2.54
CA THR A 160 18.74 16.62 1.19
C THR A 160 19.95 17.43 0.70
N LYS A 161 20.58 18.22 1.56
CA LYS A 161 21.75 19.04 1.26
C LYS A 161 22.80 18.86 2.37
N GLY A 162 24.06 18.98 2.00
CA GLY A 162 25.19 18.84 2.90
C GLY A 162 25.76 17.42 2.91
N LYS A 163 27.00 17.29 3.40
CA LYS A 163 27.72 16.01 3.39
C LYS A 163 27.08 15.01 4.36
N THR A 164 26.76 13.81 3.87
CA THR A 164 26.36 12.67 4.72
C THR A 164 27.37 12.40 5.83
N TYR A 165 26.89 11.91 6.97
CA TYR A 165 27.67 11.71 8.20
C TYR A 165 28.19 12.99 8.87
N ARG A 166 27.77 14.17 8.41
CA ARG A 166 28.09 15.47 9.04
C ARG A 166 26.84 16.12 9.63
N LYS A 167 26.99 17.34 10.15
CA LYS A 167 25.87 18.16 10.62
C LYS A 167 24.93 18.46 9.45
N ALA A 168 23.62 18.40 9.69
CA ALA A 168 22.63 18.71 8.66
C ALA A 168 22.77 20.16 8.20
N ASP A 169 22.62 20.37 6.89
CA ASP A 169 22.61 21.70 6.29
C ASP A 169 21.23 22.34 6.52
N PRO A 170 21.16 23.56 7.11
CA PRO A 170 19.88 24.24 7.35
C PRO A 170 19.13 24.63 6.07
N THR A 171 19.78 24.58 4.90
CA THR A 171 19.14 24.76 3.59
C THR A 171 18.57 23.46 3.02
N GLY A 172 18.67 22.33 3.74
CA GLY A 172 17.89 21.12 3.49
C GLY A 172 16.38 21.37 3.66
N MET A 173 15.54 20.45 3.18
CA MET A 173 14.09 20.63 3.24
C MET A 173 13.56 20.48 4.68
N ILE A 174 12.69 21.39 5.10
CA ILE A 174 12.08 21.37 6.43
C ILE A 174 10.56 21.19 6.26
N GLN A 175 10.12 19.94 6.20
CA GLN A 175 8.71 19.56 6.05
C GLN A 175 8.02 19.42 7.42
N LEU A 176 6.89 20.10 7.62
CA LEU A 176 6.30 20.31 8.95
C LEU A 176 5.54 19.10 9.51
N ASP A 177 4.88 18.32 8.67
CA ASP A 177 4.19 17.07 9.05
C ASP A 177 5.18 15.97 9.50
N ILE A 178 6.37 15.89 8.90
CA ILE A 178 7.45 15.00 9.36
C ILE A 178 8.03 15.48 10.70
N ILE A 179 8.09 16.80 10.95
CA ILE A 179 8.43 17.32 12.28
C ILE A 179 7.37 16.89 13.30
N GLY A 180 6.08 16.96 12.97
CA GLY A 180 5.00 16.46 13.82
C GLY A 180 5.19 14.97 14.17
N SER A 181 5.34 14.12 13.16
CA SER A 181 5.51 12.67 13.35
C SER A 181 6.77 12.32 14.17
N THR A 182 7.88 13.02 13.92
CA THR A 182 9.13 12.81 14.68
C THR A 182 9.01 13.36 16.10
N GLY A 183 8.31 14.48 16.28
CA GLY A 183 8.04 15.11 17.57
C GLY A 183 7.20 14.21 18.48
N GLU A 184 6.17 13.56 17.94
CA GLU A 184 5.40 12.54 18.65
C GLU A 184 6.32 11.38 19.09
N GLY A 185 7.13 10.85 18.16
CA GLY A 185 8.11 9.80 18.48
C GLY A 185 9.11 10.23 19.58
N LEU A 186 9.54 11.49 19.59
CA LEU A 186 10.46 12.04 20.59
C LEU A 186 9.80 12.16 21.98
N LEU A 187 8.50 12.47 22.04
CA LEU A 187 7.74 12.45 23.29
C LEU A 187 7.59 11.02 23.82
N ARG A 188 7.26 10.06 22.94
CA ARG A 188 7.21 8.64 23.31
C ARG A 188 8.55 8.13 23.82
N ALA A 189 9.65 8.53 23.19
CA ALA A 189 11.00 8.26 23.65
C ALA A 189 11.27 8.84 25.05
N TYR A 190 10.84 10.09 25.31
CA TYR A 190 10.93 10.70 26.63
C TYR A 190 10.14 9.90 27.67
N GLN A 191 8.92 9.46 27.35
CA GLN A 191 8.08 8.70 28.27
C GLN A 191 8.67 7.31 28.59
N LEU A 192 9.38 6.70 27.64
CA LEU A 192 10.08 5.42 27.84
C LEU A 192 11.35 5.58 28.68
N ALA A 193 12.20 6.56 28.38
CA ALA A 193 13.55 6.67 28.94
C ALA A 193 13.71 7.73 30.05
N GLY A 194 12.72 8.61 30.22
CA GLY A 194 12.75 9.68 31.22
C GLY A 194 13.72 10.83 30.92
N ASN A 195 14.23 10.97 29.69
CA ASN A 195 15.24 11.99 29.37
C ASN A 195 14.63 13.41 29.19
N PRO A 196 14.85 14.35 30.13
CA PRO A 196 14.17 15.65 30.11
C PRO A 196 14.62 16.56 28.95
N ARG A 197 15.78 16.28 28.33
CA ARG A 197 16.28 17.02 27.16
C ARG A 197 15.34 16.85 25.98
N TRP A 198 14.81 15.64 25.77
CA TRP A 198 13.92 15.32 24.67
C TRP A 198 12.56 16.00 24.82
N LEU A 199 11.99 16.00 26.03
CA LEU A 199 10.77 16.77 26.34
C LEU A 199 10.97 18.28 26.09
N LYS A 200 12.11 18.84 26.52
CA LYS A 200 12.41 20.26 26.32
C LYS A 200 12.46 20.62 24.82
N ALA A 201 13.09 19.78 24.00
CA ALA A 201 13.15 19.99 22.56
C ALA A 201 11.76 19.90 21.90
N ALA A 202 10.96 18.89 22.27
CA ALA A 202 9.59 18.75 21.77
C ALA A 202 8.71 19.95 22.13
N LYS A 203 8.76 20.44 23.39
CA LYS A 203 8.04 21.66 23.80
C LYS A 203 8.44 22.87 22.96
N HIS A 204 9.74 23.04 22.71
CA HIS A 204 10.26 24.11 21.86
C HIS A 204 9.72 24.00 20.41
N TRP A 205 9.71 22.80 19.82
CA TRP A 205 9.17 22.61 18.48
C TRP A 205 7.67 22.94 18.41
N ALA A 206 6.90 22.55 19.43
CA ALA A 206 5.48 22.87 19.53
C ALA A 206 5.23 24.38 19.66
N ASP A 207 6.03 25.10 20.46
CA ASP A 207 5.96 26.56 20.56
C ASP A 207 6.24 27.25 19.21
N VAL A 208 7.25 26.79 18.47
CA VAL A 208 7.57 27.34 17.14
C VAL A 208 6.43 27.05 16.14
N LEU A 209 5.90 25.83 16.11
CA LEU A 209 4.77 25.47 15.26
C LEU A 209 3.53 26.32 15.60
N ALA A 210 3.23 26.52 16.88
CA ALA A 210 2.12 27.34 17.33
C ALA A 210 2.31 28.82 16.95
N ALA A 211 3.52 29.36 17.11
CA ALA A 211 3.84 30.75 16.73
C ALA A 211 3.76 30.98 15.21
N LYS A 212 3.95 29.94 14.41
CA LYS A 212 3.87 29.99 12.93
C LYS A 212 2.53 29.49 12.38
N CYS A 213 1.56 29.17 13.25
CA CYS A 213 0.23 28.74 12.85
C CYS A 213 -0.61 29.94 12.40
N ASN A 214 -1.27 29.82 11.25
CA ASN A 214 -2.32 30.75 10.86
C ASN A 214 -3.64 30.38 11.56
N LEU A 215 -4.11 31.25 12.44
CA LEU A 215 -5.33 31.02 13.24
C LEU A 215 -6.60 31.54 12.56
N ALA A 216 -6.50 32.21 11.41
CA ALA A 216 -7.65 32.78 10.72
C ALA A 216 -8.66 31.68 10.31
N PRO A 217 -9.98 31.86 10.57
CA PRO A 217 -11.00 30.91 10.13
C PRO A 217 -10.93 30.67 8.62
N GLY A 218 -10.97 29.39 8.21
CA GLY A 218 -10.93 28.98 6.80
C GLY A 218 -9.56 29.07 6.11
N ALA A 219 -8.52 29.55 6.80
CA ALA A 219 -7.15 29.55 6.27
C ALA A 219 -6.45 28.20 6.48
N ASN A 220 -5.43 27.93 5.66
CA ASN A 220 -4.52 26.80 5.89
C ASN A 220 -3.67 27.12 7.13
N PRO A 221 -3.66 26.27 8.17
CA PRO A 221 -2.98 26.57 9.43
C PRO A 221 -1.45 26.58 9.28
N TRP A 222 -0.92 25.75 8.38
CA TRP A 222 0.51 25.70 8.07
C TRP A 222 0.74 25.48 6.57
N PRO A 223 1.91 25.88 6.04
CA PRO A 223 2.42 25.37 4.76
C PRO A 223 2.93 23.92 4.91
N ARG A 224 3.33 23.29 3.81
CA ARG A 224 4.03 21.99 3.83
C ARG A 224 5.48 22.14 4.30
N TYR A 225 6.18 23.16 3.83
CA TYR A 225 7.59 23.47 4.12
C TYR A 225 7.74 24.78 4.90
N ALA A 226 8.62 24.75 5.90
CA ALA A 226 9.09 25.94 6.62
C ALA A 226 9.98 26.85 5.77
N ASN A 227 10.71 26.27 4.81
CA ASN A 227 11.64 26.93 3.90
C ASN A 227 11.34 26.60 2.43
N PRO A 228 10.20 27.05 1.88
CA PRO A 228 9.78 26.69 0.52
C PRO A 228 10.80 27.09 -0.56
N ASP A 229 11.62 28.10 -0.32
CA ASP A 229 12.64 28.56 -1.28
C ASP A 229 13.80 27.57 -1.47
N ASP A 230 14.04 26.75 -0.45
CA ASP A 230 15.06 25.71 -0.43
C ASP A 230 14.51 24.33 -0.80
N ALA A 231 13.19 24.16 -0.74
CA ALA A 231 12.50 22.92 -1.04
C ALA A 231 12.28 22.72 -2.54
N LYS A 232 12.56 21.50 -3.02
CA LYS A 232 12.49 21.13 -4.45
C LYS A 232 11.14 21.45 -5.10
N TRP A 233 10.04 21.37 -4.33
CA TRP A 233 8.69 21.69 -4.80
C TRP A 233 8.09 22.91 -4.13
N GLY A 234 8.74 23.50 -3.12
CA GLY A 234 8.16 24.57 -2.31
C GLY A 234 7.81 25.83 -3.10
N LYS A 235 8.47 26.08 -4.23
CA LYS A 235 8.19 27.21 -5.14
C LYS A 235 7.04 26.97 -6.12
N LYS A 236 6.55 25.73 -6.25
CA LYS A 236 5.41 25.44 -7.12
C LYS A 236 4.12 25.91 -6.45
N GLU A 237 3.15 26.37 -7.26
CA GLU A 237 1.86 26.91 -6.80
C GLU A 237 1.18 26.04 -5.73
N LEU A 238 1.12 24.72 -5.95
CA LEU A 238 0.53 23.77 -5.00
C LEU A 238 1.58 22.97 -4.21
N GLY A 239 2.87 23.09 -4.54
CA GLY A 239 3.91 22.25 -3.96
C GLY A 239 4.15 22.50 -2.46
N ASN A 240 3.79 23.69 -1.97
CA ASN A 240 3.86 24.03 -0.54
C ASN A 240 2.50 23.96 0.20
N LYS A 241 1.48 23.40 -0.44
CA LYS A 241 0.15 23.22 0.16
C LYS A 241 0.19 22.14 1.24
N GLN A 242 -0.26 22.47 2.45
CA GLN A 242 -0.51 21.47 3.48
C GLN A 242 -1.87 20.81 3.25
N THR A 243 -1.85 19.49 3.15
CA THR A 243 -3.02 18.62 2.97
C THR A 243 -3.33 17.96 4.31
N ALA A 244 -3.69 16.67 4.31
CA ALA A 244 -3.99 15.95 5.53
C ALA A 244 -2.77 15.59 6.39
N GLY A 245 -1.54 15.87 5.94
CA GLY A 245 -0.34 15.87 6.81
C GLY A 245 -0.49 16.76 8.06
N VAL A 246 -1.46 17.68 8.07
CA VAL A 246 -1.88 18.44 9.25
C VAL A 246 -2.19 17.57 10.47
N VAL A 247 -2.67 16.33 10.29
CA VAL A 247 -3.03 15.45 11.42
C VAL A 247 -1.80 14.98 12.19
N MET A 248 -0.64 14.87 11.53
CA MET A 248 0.62 14.51 12.18
C MET A 248 1.12 15.64 13.08
N ILE A 249 0.91 16.89 12.64
CA ILE A 249 1.17 18.07 13.48
C ILE A 249 0.19 18.08 14.64
N ALA A 250 -1.11 17.89 14.38
CA ALA A 250 -2.15 17.92 15.41
C ALA A 250 -1.93 16.85 16.49
N ARG A 251 -1.58 15.61 16.11
CA ARG A 251 -1.28 14.52 17.05
C ARG A 251 -0.08 14.83 17.94
N PHE A 252 0.97 15.41 17.36
CA PHE A 252 2.11 15.88 18.16
C PHE A 252 1.69 16.95 19.18
N LEU A 253 0.91 17.94 18.77
CA LEU A 253 0.45 18.99 19.68
C LEU A 253 -0.53 18.44 20.74
N ASP A 254 -1.37 17.46 20.38
CA ASP A 254 -2.25 16.74 21.32
C ASP A 254 -1.43 16.10 22.45
N GLU A 255 -0.34 15.41 22.12
CA GLU A 255 0.51 14.76 23.13
C GLU A 255 1.27 15.78 24.00
N VAL A 256 1.73 16.91 23.43
CA VAL A 256 2.35 17.99 24.21
C VAL A 256 1.36 18.59 25.21
N ILE A 257 0.11 18.81 24.81
CA ILE A 257 -0.97 19.30 25.67
C ILE A 257 -1.28 18.27 26.76
N ARG A 258 -1.40 16.98 26.39
CA ARG A 258 -1.66 15.87 27.32
C ARG A 258 -0.58 15.77 28.40
N LEU A 259 0.68 15.99 28.05
CA LEU A 259 1.82 16.08 28.97
C LEU A 259 1.89 17.40 29.77
N GLY A 260 0.82 18.20 29.74
CA GLY A 260 0.62 19.37 30.59
C GLY A 260 1.27 20.66 30.10
N TYR A 261 1.62 20.77 28.81
CA TYR A 261 2.18 22.00 28.25
C TYR A 261 1.29 22.59 27.16
N THR A 262 0.70 23.76 27.42
CA THR A 262 -0.21 24.45 26.48
C THR A 262 0.43 25.64 25.76
N GLY A 263 1.72 25.90 26.03
CA GLY A 263 2.43 27.07 25.52
C GLY A 263 1.95 28.38 26.16
N LYS A 264 2.58 29.50 25.81
CA LYS A 264 2.21 30.82 26.33
C LYS A 264 0.76 31.17 25.92
N ALA A 265 -0.08 31.51 26.90
CA ALA A 265 -1.47 31.89 26.68
C ALA A 265 -2.28 30.85 25.85
N ASN A 266 -2.03 29.56 26.07
CA ASN A 266 -2.67 28.44 25.36
C ASN A 266 -2.46 28.44 23.84
N ALA A 267 -1.36 29.02 23.35
CA ALA A 267 -1.06 29.10 21.91
C ALA A 267 -1.00 27.72 21.24
N ILE A 268 -0.50 26.69 21.91
CA ILE A 268 -0.43 25.32 21.36
C ILE A 268 -1.84 24.74 21.19
N VAL A 269 -2.74 24.98 22.15
CA VAL A 269 -4.15 24.55 22.06
C VAL A 269 -4.83 25.21 20.86
N ALA A 270 -4.65 26.53 20.71
CA ALA A 270 -5.23 27.27 19.59
C ALA A 270 -4.73 26.76 18.22
N ALA A 271 -3.44 26.42 18.12
CA ALA A 271 -2.83 25.89 16.91
C ALA A 271 -3.32 24.46 16.59
N ARG A 272 -3.38 23.59 17.61
CA ARG A 272 -3.97 22.24 17.50
C ARG A 272 -5.41 22.32 17.01
N ASP A 273 -6.22 23.20 17.60
CA ASP A 273 -7.61 23.40 17.20
C ASP A 273 -7.73 23.92 15.76
N ALA A 274 -6.78 24.76 15.29
CA ALA A 274 -6.75 25.21 13.90
C ALA A 274 -6.50 24.03 12.92
N GLY A 275 -5.61 23.10 13.28
CA GLY A 275 -5.41 21.86 12.53
C GLY A 275 -6.68 21.01 12.45
N ARG A 276 -7.35 20.79 13.58
CA ARG A 276 -8.63 20.04 13.64
C ARG A 276 -9.74 20.72 12.82
N ARG A 277 -9.86 22.04 12.92
CA ARG A 277 -10.81 22.82 12.08
C ARG A 277 -10.51 22.66 10.60
N TYR A 278 -9.24 22.72 10.19
CA TYR A 278 -8.86 22.54 8.79
C TYR A 278 -9.24 21.14 8.27
N LEU A 279 -8.95 20.08 9.04
CA LEU A 279 -9.39 18.72 8.71
C LEU A 279 -10.92 18.66 8.54
N ARG A 280 -11.67 19.13 9.54
CA ARG A 280 -13.14 19.04 9.58
C ARG A 280 -13.84 19.88 8.52
N ASP A 281 -13.40 21.12 8.34
CA ASP A 281 -14.15 22.12 7.58
C ASP A 281 -13.67 22.24 6.12
N ARG A 282 -12.52 21.64 5.77
CA ARG A 282 -11.93 21.74 4.42
C ARG A 282 -11.60 20.39 3.79
N LEU A 283 -10.99 19.47 4.53
CA LEU A 283 -10.52 18.20 3.96
C LEU A 283 -11.60 17.13 3.92
N LEU A 284 -12.31 16.89 5.03
CA LEU A 284 -13.41 15.90 5.08
C LEU A 284 -14.55 16.22 4.07
N PRO A 285 -14.97 17.48 3.87
CA PRO A 285 -15.95 17.80 2.83
C PRO A 285 -15.46 17.59 1.39
N ALA A 286 -14.16 17.32 1.20
CA ALA A 286 -13.54 17.05 -0.09
C ALA A 286 -12.85 15.67 -0.10
N TRP A 287 -13.41 14.71 0.66
CA TRP A 287 -12.76 13.41 0.89
C TRP A 287 -12.55 12.58 -0.37
N TRP A 288 -13.30 12.83 -1.44
CA TRP A 288 -13.15 12.14 -2.73
C TRP A 288 -12.12 12.80 -3.65
N VAL A 289 -11.62 14.00 -3.32
CA VAL A 289 -10.67 14.72 -4.17
C VAL A 289 -9.26 14.13 -3.99
N ASN A 290 -8.63 13.75 -5.10
CA ASN A 290 -7.37 13.01 -5.12
C ASN A 290 -6.23 13.71 -4.34
N ASP A 291 -6.07 15.03 -4.48
CA ASP A 291 -5.01 15.82 -3.81
C ASP A 291 -5.23 16.00 -2.29
N THR A 292 -6.44 15.77 -1.75
CA THR A 292 -6.78 16.00 -0.33
C THR A 292 -5.91 15.17 0.61
N TRP A 293 -5.54 13.97 0.16
CA TRP A 293 -4.84 12.94 0.94
C TRP A 293 -3.41 12.68 0.44
N GLY A 294 -2.86 13.60 -0.35
CA GLY A 294 -1.50 13.50 -0.90
C GLY A 294 -0.50 14.40 -0.21
N ARG A 295 0.62 14.65 -0.90
CA ARG A 295 1.67 15.63 -0.61
C ARG A 295 2.41 15.36 0.69
N TYR A 296 2.74 14.10 0.96
CA TYR A 296 3.51 13.73 2.15
C TYR A 296 4.94 13.31 1.84
N PHE A 297 5.16 12.52 0.80
CA PHE A 297 6.48 11.96 0.52
C PHE A 297 7.51 13.03 0.15
N TRP A 298 8.74 12.87 0.64
CA TRP A 298 9.79 13.89 0.55
C TRP A 298 10.66 13.77 -0.71
N ASP A 299 10.58 12.64 -1.42
CA ASP A 299 11.35 12.31 -2.61
C ASP A 299 10.62 12.60 -3.94
N TRP A 300 9.28 12.80 -3.91
CA TRP A 300 8.49 13.33 -5.02
C TRP A 300 7.26 14.15 -4.56
N GLU A 301 6.67 14.97 -5.46
CA GLU A 301 5.64 15.96 -5.05
C GLU A 301 4.37 15.32 -4.46
N ASP A 302 4.02 14.10 -4.89
CA ASP A 302 2.89 13.30 -4.40
C ASP A 302 1.52 14.01 -4.50
N PRO A 303 1.09 14.55 -5.67
CA PRO A 303 -0.17 15.31 -5.79
C PRO A 303 -1.43 14.41 -5.88
N VAL A 304 -1.36 13.20 -5.34
CA VAL A 304 -2.37 12.14 -5.39
C VAL A 304 -2.51 11.51 -4.02
N GLN A 305 -3.59 10.77 -3.75
CA GLN A 305 -3.77 10.10 -2.45
C GLN A 305 -2.61 9.13 -2.17
N SER A 306 -2.08 9.18 -0.94
CA SER A 306 -0.89 8.43 -0.53
C SER A 306 -1.13 7.58 0.71
N CYS A 307 -0.40 6.46 0.81
CA CYS A 307 -0.70 5.40 1.79
C CYS A 307 -0.56 5.85 3.26
N LEU A 308 0.55 6.50 3.62
CA LEU A 308 0.80 6.92 5.00
C LEU A 308 -0.23 7.94 5.50
N ILE A 309 -0.52 8.96 4.70
CA ILE A 309 -1.52 9.97 5.07
C ILE A 309 -2.90 9.36 5.21
N THR A 310 -3.28 8.48 4.30
CA THR A 310 -4.58 7.81 4.35
C THR A 310 -4.76 7.04 5.66
N SER A 311 -3.77 6.24 6.06
CA SER A 311 -3.80 5.51 7.33
C SER A 311 -3.80 6.44 8.54
N GLU A 312 -2.95 7.47 8.55
CA GLU A 312 -2.76 8.33 9.73
C GLU A 312 -3.98 9.21 10.00
N VAL A 313 -4.66 9.69 8.95
CA VAL A 313 -5.91 10.44 9.08
C VAL A 313 -7.02 9.57 9.64
N ALA A 314 -7.22 8.37 9.08
CA ALA A 314 -8.26 7.45 9.57
C ALA A 314 -8.04 7.11 11.05
N ARG A 315 -6.80 6.83 11.45
CA ARG A 315 -6.44 6.60 12.86
C ARG A 315 -6.69 7.82 13.73
N TYR A 316 -6.32 9.03 13.27
CA TYR A 316 -6.60 10.27 14.01
C TYR A 316 -8.11 10.45 14.26
N LEU A 317 -8.97 10.16 13.28
CA LEU A 317 -10.42 10.23 13.48
C LEU A 317 -10.91 9.22 14.54
N MET A 318 -10.38 7.98 14.51
CA MET A 318 -10.72 6.93 15.48
C MET A 318 -10.16 7.19 16.88
N ASP A 319 -9.04 7.90 17.00
CA ASP A 319 -8.47 8.29 18.29
C ASP A 319 -9.17 9.55 18.89
N HIS A 320 -9.99 10.24 18.09
CA HIS A 320 -10.68 11.49 18.44
C HIS A 320 -12.19 11.47 18.07
N MET A 321 -12.86 10.35 18.34
CA MET A 321 -14.26 10.13 17.94
C MET A 321 -15.23 11.21 18.46
N ALA A 322 -14.97 11.77 19.65
CA ALA A 322 -15.80 12.81 20.24
C ALA A 322 -15.75 14.12 19.44
N GLU A 323 -14.59 14.44 18.86
CA GLU A 323 -14.39 15.62 18.02
C GLU A 323 -14.84 15.41 16.56
N PHE A 324 -14.91 14.16 16.13
CA PHE A 324 -15.32 13.75 14.79
C PHE A 324 -16.47 12.73 14.87
N PRO A 325 -17.71 13.14 15.15
CA PRO A 325 -18.83 12.22 15.35
C PRO A 325 -19.17 11.37 14.11
N ASN A 326 -18.70 11.78 12.92
CA ASN A 326 -18.87 11.04 11.67
C ASN A 326 -17.69 10.09 11.34
N TRP A 327 -16.76 9.88 12.28
CA TRP A 327 -15.51 9.14 12.06
C TRP A 327 -15.73 7.78 11.39
N GLY A 328 -16.82 7.07 11.73
CA GLY A 328 -17.11 5.73 11.21
C GLY A 328 -17.32 5.69 9.70
N TYR A 329 -17.97 6.70 9.14
CA TYR A 329 -18.13 6.81 7.69
C TYR A 329 -16.90 7.42 7.04
N ASP A 330 -16.35 8.48 7.64
CA ASP A 330 -15.19 9.19 7.09
C ASP A 330 -13.95 8.28 7.00
N ALA A 331 -13.61 7.56 8.07
CA ALA A 331 -12.46 6.66 8.09
C ALA A 331 -12.60 5.54 7.06
N ARG A 332 -13.78 4.91 6.97
CA ARG A 332 -14.03 3.84 5.99
C ARG A 332 -13.92 4.35 4.56
N ASN A 333 -14.53 5.49 4.26
CA ASN A 333 -14.51 6.09 2.92
C ASN A 333 -13.09 6.47 2.51
N ILE A 334 -12.31 7.10 3.41
CA ILE A 334 -10.91 7.48 3.15
C ILE A 334 -10.03 6.26 2.90
N LEU A 335 -10.13 5.23 3.75
CA LEU A 335 -9.32 4.01 3.65
C LEU A 335 -9.58 3.24 2.35
N THR A 336 -10.84 3.16 1.93
CA THR A 336 -11.26 2.33 0.78
C THR A 336 -11.21 3.07 -0.55
N LEU A 337 -11.38 4.41 -0.55
CA LEU A 337 -11.13 5.25 -1.72
C LEU A 337 -9.70 5.04 -2.25
N PHE A 338 -8.77 4.78 -1.35
CA PHE A 338 -7.40 4.49 -1.74
C PHE A 338 -7.29 3.31 -2.70
N PHE A 339 -8.10 2.26 -2.53
CA PHE A 339 -8.11 1.10 -3.43
C PHE A 339 -8.45 1.50 -4.86
N ASN A 340 -9.38 2.44 -5.03
CA ASN A 340 -9.77 2.97 -6.33
C ASN A 340 -8.67 3.86 -6.93
N HIS A 341 -8.19 4.84 -6.17
CA HIS A 341 -7.17 5.77 -6.64
C HIS A 341 -5.86 5.09 -7.00
N THR A 342 -5.36 4.19 -6.15
CA THR A 342 -4.02 3.59 -6.31
C THR A 342 -3.96 2.51 -7.41
N SER A 343 -5.10 1.92 -7.74
CA SER A 343 -5.22 0.83 -8.72
C SER A 343 -5.40 1.32 -10.16
N VAL A 344 -5.20 2.60 -10.45
CA VAL A 344 -5.40 3.16 -11.80
C VAL A 344 -4.31 2.80 -12.81
N SER A 345 -3.08 2.55 -12.33
CA SER A 345 -1.93 2.33 -13.19
C SER A 345 -1.87 0.87 -13.68
N PRO A 346 -1.89 0.60 -15.00
CA PRO A 346 -1.65 -0.75 -15.51
C PRO A 346 -0.29 -1.32 -15.11
N ALA A 347 0.72 -0.45 -14.96
CA ALA A 347 2.09 -0.85 -14.62
C ALA A 347 2.24 -1.31 -13.17
N SER A 348 1.48 -0.74 -12.23
CA SER A 348 1.46 -1.26 -10.86
C SER A 348 0.65 -2.53 -10.75
N ASN A 349 -0.42 -2.64 -11.54
CA ASN A 349 -1.39 -3.72 -11.45
C ASN A 349 -1.95 -3.89 -10.02
N GLY A 350 -2.12 -2.79 -9.27
CA GLY A 350 -2.75 -2.84 -7.94
C GLY A 350 -4.13 -3.48 -8.05
N ASP A 351 -4.40 -4.54 -7.28
CA ASP A 351 -5.61 -5.37 -7.38
C ASP A 351 -5.72 -6.32 -6.18
N VAL A 352 -6.57 -7.33 -6.27
CA VAL A 352 -6.65 -8.45 -5.33
C VAL A 352 -5.82 -9.66 -5.80
N TYR A 353 -4.98 -10.15 -4.89
CA TYR A 353 -4.08 -11.29 -5.06
C TYR A 353 -4.36 -12.34 -4.00
N SER A 354 -4.78 -13.55 -4.42
CA SER A 354 -5.21 -14.63 -3.50
C SER A 354 -6.19 -14.15 -2.40
N GLY A 355 -7.11 -13.27 -2.77
CA GLY A 355 -8.12 -12.72 -1.85
C GLY A 355 -7.69 -11.53 -0.99
N ALA A 356 -6.43 -11.09 -1.07
CA ALA A 356 -5.91 -9.91 -0.38
C ALA A 356 -5.69 -8.73 -1.34
N TRP A 357 -6.12 -7.53 -0.97
CA TRP A 357 -5.77 -6.33 -1.73
C TRP A 357 -4.26 -6.03 -1.61
N ALA A 358 -3.59 -5.85 -2.73
CA ALA A 358 -2.21 -5.39 -2.81
C ALA A 358 -2.09 -4.25 -3.82
N TYR A 359 -1.45 -3.16 -3.42
CA TYR A 359 -1.41 -1.93 -4.17
C TYR A 359 -0.16 -1.12 -3.84
N PRO A 360 0.23 -0.18 -4.71
CA PRO A 360 1.45 0.58 -4.48
C PRO A 360 1.22 1.76 -3.52
N GLU A 361 2.28 2.52 -3.25
CA GLU A 361 2.28 3.72 -2.39
C GLU A 361 1.27 4.78 -2.81
N SER A 362 1.09 4.95 -4.12
CA SER A 362 0.18 5.89 -4.75
C SER A 362 -0.08 5.49 -6.19
N SER A 363 -0.97 6.21 -6.88
CA SER A 363 -1.22 5.98 -8.32
C SER A 363 -0.04 6.33 -9.24
N GLY A 364 1.03 6.95 -8.71
CA GLY A 364 2.21 7.39 -9.48
C GLY A 364 3.51 6.67 -9.17
N CYS A 365 3.54 5.88 -8.10
CA CYS A 365 4.69 5.14 -7.60
C CYS A 365 4.18 3.90 -6.88
N CYS A 366 4.84 2.74 -6.88
CA CYS A 366 6.19 2.47 -7.37
C CYS A 366 6.23 1.20 -8.24
N GLY A 367 5.33 1.16 -9.23
CA GLY A 367 5.15 -0.03 -10.07
C GLY A 367 4.65 -1.22 -9.24
N ARG A 368 5.31 -2.37 -9.38
CA ARG A 368 4.92 -3.64 -8.74
C ARG A 368 5.42 -3.80 -7.30
N SER A 369 5.94 -2.73 -6.69
CA SER A 369 6.14 -2.68 -5.24
C SER A 369 4.79 -2.53 -4.54
N LEU A 370 4.11 -3.67 -4.34
CA LEU A 370 2.74 -3.71 -3.80
C LEU A 370 2.71 -4.08 -2.31
N TRP A 371 3.86 -3.89 -1.63
CA TRP A 371 4.12 -4.49 -0.34
C TRP A 371 3.81 -3.59 0.87
N TYR A 372 4.59 -2.53 1.05
CA TYR A 372 4.54 -1.73 2.28
C TYR A 372 3.25 -0.92 2.43
N SER A 373 2.60 -0.56 1.33
CA SER A 373 1.40 0.26 1.34
C SER A 373 0.22 -0.47 2.03
N PRO A 374 -0.14 -1.73 1.66
CA PRO A 374 -1.08 -2.52 2.45
C PRO A 374 -0.59 -2.80 3.88
N MET A 375 0.72 -2.97 4.13
CA MET A 375 1.24 -3.15 5.49
C MET A 375 0.96 -1.95 6.41
N ILE A 376 1.00 -0.74 5.86
CA ILE A 376 0.68 0.52 6.54
C ILE A 376 -0.83 0.69 6.73
N HIS A 377 -1.64 0.21 5.78
CA HIS A 377 -3.11 0.31 5.81
C HIS A 377 -3.76 -0.71 6.75
N ALA A 378 -3.25 -1.94 6.81
CA ALA A 378 -3.84 -3.02 7.59
C ALA A 378 -4.08 -2.67 9.07
N PRO A 379 -3.17 -1.99 9.82
CA PRO A 379 -3.45 -1.53 11.18
C PRO A 379 -4.63 -0.57 11.32
N ALA A 380 -4.85 0.31 10.33
CA ALA A 380 -5.98 1.26 10.36
C ALA A 380 -7.30 0.53 10.10
N LEU A 381 -7.32 -0.41 9.15
CA LEU A 381 -8.46 -1.31 8.93
C LEU A 381 -8.73 -2.18 10.17
N ALA A 382 -7.69 -2.73 10.79
CA ALA A 382 -7.79 -3.51 12.02
C ALA A 382 -8.38 -2.72 13.18
N GLN A 383 -7.92 -1.47 13.38
CA GLN A 383 -8.50 -0.58 14.38
C GLN A 383 -9.98 -0.33 14.09
N TYR A 384 -10.32 0.05 12.85
CA TYR A 384 -11.70 0.27 12.44
C TYR A 384 -12.59 -0.94 12.75
N ALA A 385 -12.11 -2.15 12.43
CA ALA A 385 -12.83 -3.39 12.67
C ALA A 385 -13.07 -3.69 14.16
N VAL A 386 -12.13 -3.32 15.03
CA VAL A 386 -12.29 -3.48 16.49
C VAL A 386 -13.29 -2.45 17.03
N GLU A 387 -13.20 -1.20 16.61
CA GLU A 387 -14.06 -0.12 17.09
C GLU A 387 -15.52 -0.24 16.60
N THR A 388 -15.73 -0.82 15.42
CA THR A 388 -17.06 -0.98 14.82
C THR A 388 -17.65 -2.39 14.95
N GLY A 389 -16.82 -3.40 15.23
CA GLY A 389 -17.21 -4.81 15.16
C GLY A 389 -17.37 -5.32 13.72
N ASP A 390 -16.85 -4.61 12.72
CA ASP A 390 -17.01 -4.94 11.31
C ASP A 390 -16.13 -6.13 10.87
N ALA A 391 -16.78 -7.25 10.55
CA ALA A 391 -16.13 -8.48 10.09
C ALA A 391 -15.49 -8.34 8.70
N TRP A 392 -16.05 -7.50 7.81
CA TRP A 392 -15.48 -7.25 6.49
C TRP A 392 -14.13 -6.54 6.61
N THR A 393 -14.08 -5.46 7.38
CA THR A 393 -12.82 -4.71 7.56
C THR A 393 -11.78 -5.53 8.32
N ARG A 394 -12.20 -6.38 9.28
CA ARG A 394 -11.32 -7.33 9.97
C ARG A 394 -10.64 -8.28 8.98
N GLU A 395 -11.42 -8.83 8.05
CA GLU A 395 -10.93 -9.76 7.04
C GLU A 395 -9.95 -9.08 6.08
N LEU A 396 -10.24 -7.85 5.64
CA LEU A 396 -9.32 -7.07 4.81
C LEU A 396 -7.97 -6.86 5.50
N ALA A 397 -7.98 -6.43 6.77
CA ALA A 397 -6.76 -6.21 7.54
C ALA A 397 -5.95 -7.50 7.71
N TYR A 398 -6.61 -8.60 8.06
CA TYR A 398 -5.98 -9.91 8.22
C TYR A 398 -5.30 -10.38 6.92
N ARG A 399 -6.05 -10.44 5.81
CA ARG A 399 -5.54 -10.93 4.52
C ARG A 399 -4.39 -10.07 4.00
N GLN A 400 -4.49 -8.74 4.14
CA GLN A 400 -3.41 -7.83 3.79
C GLN A 400 -2.15 -8.13 4.59
N MET A 401 -2.24 -8.17 5.93
CA MET A 401 -1.07 -8.41 6.77
C MET A 401 -0.45 -9.80 6.55
N VAL A 402 -1.27 -10.82 6.26
CA VAL A 402 -0.77 -12.14 5.88
C VAL A 402 0.05 -12.06 4.59
N LEU A 403 -0.49 -11.48 3.52
CA LEU A 403 0.24 -11.34 2.26
C LEU A 403 1.51 -10.50 2.43
N GLN A 404 1.46 -9.40 3.18
CA GLN A 404 2.61 -8.50 3.33
C GLN A 404 3.73 -9.02 4.22
N THR A 405 3.61 -10.18 4.83
CA THR A 405 4.72 -10.78 5.62
C THR A 405 5.43 -11.90 4.87
N TYR A 406 5.10 -12.09 3.59
CA TYR A 406 5.85 -12.91 2.61
C TYR A 406 7.15 -12.24 2.12
N ASP A 407 7.49 -11.04 2.58
CA ASP A 407 8.66 -10.29 2.11
C ASP A 407 10.00 -10.79 2.64
N ILE A 408 10.01 -11.41 3.83
CA ILE A 408 11.19 -11.43 4.69
C ILE A 408 11.95 -12.76 4.66
N HIS A 409 13.27 -12.69 4.69
CA HIS A 409 14.17 -13.81 4.95
C HIS A 409 14.76 -13.74 6.36
N GLU A 410 15.10 -14.89 6.97
CA GLU A 410 15.76 -14.96 8.29
C GLU A 410 17.08 -14.17 8.35
N THR A 411 17.70 -13.91 7.21
CA THR A 411 18.94 -13.14 7.10
C THR A 411 18.72 -11.63 7.27
N GLY A 412 17.49 -11.15 7.11
CA GLY A 412 17.15 -9.72 7.02
C GLY A 412 17.04 -9.20 5.58
N VAL A 413 17.26 -10.04 4.56
CA VAL A 413 16.86 -9.69 3.17
C VAL A 413 15.33 -9.55 3.15
N SER A 414 14.82 -8.51 2.48
CA SER A 414 13.39 -8.34 2.22
C SER A 414 13.12 -8.07 0.75
N GLU A 415 11.93 -8.43 0.27
CA GLU A 415 11.50 -8.30 -1.12
C GLU A 415 10.14 -7.57 -1.18
N ASP A 416 10.08 -6.44 -1.88
CA ASP A 416 8.87 -5.61 -1.96
C ASP A 416 8.17 -5.70 -3.32
N ASN A 417 8.80 -6.31 -4.34
CA ASN A 417 8.14 -6.62 -5.59
C ASN A 417 7.23 -7.84 -5.42
N ILE A 418 5.95 -7.72 -5.78
CA ILE A 418 5.00 -8.84 -5.64
C ILE A 418 5.41 -10.08 -6.44
N ASP A 419 6.18 -9.89 -7.53
CA ASP A 419 6.75 -10.98 -8.32
C ASP A 419 8.13 -11.46 -7.84
N GLY A 420 8.58 -11.04 -6.67
CA GLY A 420 9.92 -11.33 -6.14
C GLY A 420 10.98 -10.30 -6.54
N GLY A 421 11.96 -10.15 -5.65
CA GLY A 421 13.03 -9.17 -5.69
C GLY A 421 12.69 -7.82 -5.04
N ALA A 422 13.65 -6.91 -5.13
CA ALA A 422 13.57 -5.56 -4.57
C ALA A 422 13.33 -4.52 -5.66
N ILE A 423 12.40 -3.58 -5.42
CA ILE A 423 12.19 -2.36 -6.22
C ILE A 423 12.54 -1.14 -5.36
N VAL A 424 11.88 -0.96 -4.22
CA VAL A 424 12.00 0.23 -3.36
C VAL A 424 12.84 -0.07 -2.12
N ASN A 425 12.65 -1.24 -1.49
CA ASN A 425 13.29 -1.56 -0.20
C ASN A 425 14.83 -1.69 -0.28
N GLY A 426 15.37 -1.97 -1.47
CA GLY A 426 16.82 -1.98 -1.74
C GLY A 426 17.45 -0.58 -1.77
N ALA A 427 16.65 0.49 -1.90
CA ALA A 427 17.12 1.87 -1.91
C ALA A 427 16.86 2.59 -0.59
N TRP A 428 15.75 2.28 0.08
CA TRP A 428 15.28 2.99 1.28
C TRP A 428 15.13 2.07 2.49
N PHE A 429 16.14 2.05 3.37
CA PHE A 429 16.16 1.18 4.55
C PHE A 429 14.95 1.36 5.49
N ASN A 430 14.40 2.58 5.61
CA ASN A 430 13.19 2.83 6.40
C ASN A 430 12.06 1.88 6.02
N ILE A 431 11.86 1.68 4.71
CA ILE A 431 10.82 0.81 4.15
C ILE A 431 11.14 -0.66 4.47
N ALA A 432 12.40 -1.07 4.46
CA ALA A 432 12.81 -2.45 4.69
C ALA A 432 12.64 -2.95 6.14
N HIS A 433 12.95 -2.15 7.18
CA HIS A 433 12.91 -2.66 8.57
C HIS A 433 12.27 -1.73 9.63
N PRO A 434 12.65 -0.45 9.77
CA PRO A 434 12.02 0.44 10.75
C PRO A 434 10.50 0.56 10.59
N LEU A 435 10.02 0.73 9.37
CA LEU A 435 8.59 0.89 9.08
C LEU A 435 7.81 -0.41 9.37
N PRO A 436 8.26 -1.59 8.90
CA PRO A 436 7.65 -2.87 9.28
C PRO A 436 7.63 -3.13 10.79
N LEU A 437 8.71 -2.80 11.50
CA LEU A 437 8.74 -2.94 12.96
C LEU A 437 7.55 -2.21 13.60
N ARG A 438 7.30 -0.97 13.16
CA ARG A 438 6.17 -0.15 13.63
C ARG A 438 4.82 -0.74 13.24
N PHE A 439 4.57 -1.02 11.96
CA PHE A 439 3.22 -1.34 11.48
C PHE A 439 2.81 -2.81 11.67
N VAL A 440 3.76 -3.76 11.75
CA VAL A 440 3.44 -5.14 12.13
C VAL A 440 3.07 -5.20 13.62
N LEU A 441 3.81 -4.50 14.51
CA LEU A 441 3.44 -4.38 15.91
C LEU A 441 2.07 -3.71 16.10
N ALA A 442 1.76 -2.68 15.30
CA ALA A 442 0.44 -2.06 15.32
C ALA A 442 -0.67 -3.06 14.92
N SER A 443 -0.45 -3.89 13.90
CA SER A 443 -1.41 -4.93 13.50
C SER A 443 -1.63 -5.99 14.59
N ILE A 444 -0.54 -6.48 15.20
CA ILE A 444 -0.61 -7.39 16.36
C ILE A 444 -1.42 -6.74 17.50
N GLY A 445 -1.26 -5.43 17.73
CA GLY A 445 -2.00 -4.71 18.76
C GLY A 445 -3.51 -4.62 18.53
N TRP A 446 -3.98 -4.67 17.27
CA TRP A 446 -5.41 -4.60 16.94
C TRP A 446 -6.04 -5.97 16.65
N LEU A 447 -5.28 -6.93 16.11
CA LEU A 447 -5.69 -8.30 15.83
C LEU A 447 -4.81 -9.33 16.57
N PRO A 448 -4.71 -9.26 17.90
CA PRO A 448 -3.75 -10.10 18.64
C PRO A 448 -4.09 -11.58 18.59
N GLU A 449 -5.34 -11.96 18.34
CA GLU A 449 -5.76 -13.35 18.17
C GLU A 449 -5.33 -13.90 16.81
N GLU A 450 -5.57 -13.14 15.75
CA GLU A 450 -5.36 -13.56 14.37
C GLU A 450 -3.89 -13.51 13.93
N VAL A 451 -3.12 -12.51 14.39
CA VAL A 451 -1.73 -12.29 13.94
C VAL A 451 -0.70 -12.20 15.08
N GLY A 452 -1.11 -12.29 16.35
CA GLY A 452 -0.18 -12.31 17.49
C GLY A 452 0.54 -13.65 17.69
N ALA A 453 1.64 -13.63 18.46
CA ALA A 453 2.41 -14.82 18.78
C ALA A 453 1.64 -15.82 19.67
N SER A 454 1.53 -17.07 19.21
CA SER A 454 0.90 -18.15 19.98
C SER A 454 1.84 -18.72 21.04
N ARG A 455 1.29 -19.06 22.22
CA ARG A 455 2.03 -19.64 23.35
C ARG A 455 3.17 -18.74 23.88
N GLU A 456 3.02 -17.42 23.70
CA GLU A 456 3.94 -16.42 24.23
C GLU A 456 3.19 -15.36 25.04
N ASN A 457 3.92 -14.66 25.90
CA ASN A 457 3.38 -13.56 26.72
C ASN A 457 3.88 -12.22 26.19
N HIS A 458 2.95 -11.36 25.78
CA HIS A 458 3.24 -10.01 25.28
C HIS A 458 2.15 -9.01 25.68
N ILE A 459 2.58 -7.81 26.08
CA ILE A 459 1.72 -6.62 26.02
C ILE A 459 1.66 -6.22 24.55
N VAL A 460 0.50 -6.39 23.91
CA VAL A 460 0.30 -6.22 22.46
C VAL A 460 -0.27 -4.86 22.08
N ARG A 461 -0.96 -4.17 23.00
CA ARG A 461 -1.33 -2.75 22.87
C ARG A 461 -1.37 -2.05 24.24
N SER A 462 -1.06 -0.75 24.29
CA SER A 462 -1.29 0.11 25.46
C SER A 462 -1.66 1.52 25.00
N THR A 463 -2.56 2.19 25.73
CA THR A 463 -2.90 3.61 25.52
C THR A 463 -1.83 4.56 26.09
N ALA A 464 -0.92 4.05 26.92
CA ALA A 464 0.19 4.79 27.51
C ALA A 464 1.53 4.15 27.12
N VAL A 465 2.64 4.88 27.31
CA VAL A 465 3.97 4.32 27.05
C VAL A 465 4.37 3.40 28.21
N VAL A 466 4.55 2.11 27.93
CA VAL A 466 5.16 1.14 28.85
C VAL A 466 6.65 1.48 29.00
N ASN A 467 7.06 1.88 30.20
CA ASN A 467 8.42 2.34 30.49
C ASN A 467 9.29 1.29 31.21
N SER A 468 8.68 0.21 31.70
CA SER A 468 9.34 -0.99 32.21
C SER A 468 8.45 -2.21 31.96
N ALA A 469 9.04 -3.33 31.55
CA ALA A 469 8.34 -4.60 31.40
C ALA A 469 9.26 -5.78 31.75
N THR A 470 8.69 -6.77 32.43
CA THR A 470 9.33 -8.05 32.77
C THR A 470 8.36 -9.18 32.49
N TYR A 471 8.79 -10.11 31.64
CA TYR A 471 8.02 -11.30 31.25
C TYR A 471 8.54 -12.53 32.01
N GLY A 472 8.18 -12.66 33.29
CA GLY A 472 8.60 -13.77 34.16
C GLY A 472 7.77 -15.04 33.96
N ASP A 473 8.28 -16.16 34.46
CA ASP A 473 7.52 -17.41 34.59
C ASP A 473 6.29 -17.20 35.50
N GLY A 474 5.08 -17.32 34.92
CA GLY A 474 3.83 -17.17 35.67
C GLY A 474 3.55 -15.76 36.16
N ARG A 475 4.37 -14.77 35.75
CA ARG A 475 4.33 -13.42 36.30
C ARG A 475 4.76 -12.36 35.29
N ILE A 476 3.78 -11.60 34.80
CA ILE A 476 4.03 -10.44 33.95
C ILE A 476 3.91 -9.17 34.80
N GLU A 477 4.93 -8.32 34.75
CA GLU A 477 4.94 -7.06 35.47
C GLU A 477 5.38 -5.93 34.54
N TYR A 478 4.66 -4.81 34.61
CA TYR A 478 5.01 -3.63 33.85
C TYR A 478 4.60 -2.34 34.55
N THR A 479 5.23 -1.25 34.16
CA THR A 479 4.84 0.12 34.52
C THR A 479 4.64 0.95 33.26
N ILE A 480 3.67 1.85 33.32
CA ILE A 480 3.42 2.86 32.28
C ILE A 480 3.86 4.25 32.76
N PHE A 481 4.01 5.18 31.82
CA PHE A 481 4.46 6.54 32.12
C PHE A 481 3.46 7.34 32.96
N ASP A 482 2.18 7.23 32.63
CA ASP A 482 1.06 7.84 33.33
C ASP A 482 -0.24 7.07 33.06
N ALA A 483 -1.23 7.22 33.94
CA ALA A 483 -2.49 6.48 33.88
C ALA A 483 -3.72 7.41 33.91
N PRO A 484 -3.97 8.24 32.87
CA PRO A 484 -5.18 9.05 32.78
C PRO A 484 -6.47 8.18 32.71
N GLU A 485 -7.63 8.82 32.70
CA GLU A 485 -8.90 8.11 32.51
C GLU A 485 -8.92 7.33 31.18
N ASN A 486 -9.51 6.13 31.20
CA ASN A 486 -9.55 5.16 30.09
C ASN A 486 -8.20 4.53 29.73
N THR A 487 -7.25 4.48 30.67
CA THR A 487 -5.97 3.80 30.47
C THR A 487 -6.18 2.30 30.34
N THR A 488 -5.80 1.74 29.19
CA THR A 488 -6.07 0.36 28.82
C THR A 488 -4.90 -0.32 28.13
N GLU A 489 -4.65 -1.57 28.51
CA GLU A 489 -3.67 -2.47 27.90
C GLU A 489 -4.38 -3.70 27.36
N VAL A 490 -3.88 -4.19 26.22
CA VAL A 490 -4.25 -5.48 25.67
C VAL A 490 -3.03 -6.37 25.69
N LEU A 491 -3.18 -7.59 26.20
CA LEU A 491 -2.15 -8.60 26.27
C LEU A 491 -2.61 -9.87 25.56
N ARG A 492 -1.66 -10.56 24.93
CA ARG A 492 -1.78 -11.98 24.58
C ARG A 492 -0.89 -12.75 25.53
N LEU A 493 -1.48 -13.66 26.29
CA LEU A 493 -0.78 -14.47 27.30
C LEU A 493 -0.88 -15.95 26.95
N ALA A 494 0.15 -16.71 27.26
CA ALA A 494 0.19 -18.17 27.12
C ALA A 494 -0.66 -18.88 28.18
N PHE A 495 -1.27 -18.12 29.10
CA PHE A 495 -2.06 -18.61 30.23
C PHE A 495 -3.22 -17.69 30.58
N ALA A 496 -4.21 -18.22 31.28
CA ALA A 496 -5.30 -17.44 31.85
C ALA A 496 -4.87 -16.79 33.18
N PRO A 497 -5.06 -15.47 33.37
CA PRO A 497 -4.74 -14.82 34.65
C PRO A 497 -5.49 -15.42 35.85
N LYS A 498 -4.75 -15.71 36.93
CA LYS A 498 -5.29 -15.99 38.27
C LYS A 498 -5.55 -14.71 39.05
N THR A 499 -4.58 -13.79 39.01
CA THR A 499 -4.70 -12.48 39.63
C THR A 499 -4.16 -11.39 38.72
N VAL A 500 -4.83 -10.24 38.77
CA VAL A 500 -4.38 -9.00 38.16
C VAL A 500 -4.45 -7.94 39.24
N THR A 501 -3.36 -7.21 39.45
CA THR A 501 -3.30 -6.10 40.41
C THR A 501 -2.79 -4.84 39.73
N ALA A 502 -3.34 -3.69 40.10
CA ALA A 502 -2.84 -2.36 39.74
C ALA A 502 -2.43 -1.61 41.02
N ASP A 503 -1.18 -1.13 41.09
CA ASP A 503 -0.56 -0.55 42.29
C ASP A 503 -0.79 -1.38 43.57
N GLY A 504 -0.68 -2.71 43.42
CA GLY A 504 -0.89 -3.68 44.50
C GLY A 504 -2.35 -3.93 44.88
N LYS A 505 -3.30 -3.20 44.30
CA LYS A 505 -4.74 -3.44 44.50
C LYS A 505 -5.25 -4.44 43.48
N LYS A 506 -5.97 -5.46 43.94
CA LYS A 506 -6.59 -6.45 43.05
C LYS A 506 -7.63 -5.78 42.14
N LEU A 507 -7.55 -6.06 40.85
CA LEU A 507 -8.57 -5.72 39.88
C LEU A 507 -9.60 -6.85 39.78
N GLU A 508 -10.87 -6.49 39.57
CA GLU A 508 -11.94 -7.45 39.38
C GLU A 508 -12.05 -7.87 37.91
N ARG A 509 -12.39 -9.14 37.68
CA ARG A 509 -12.74 -9.61 36.33
C ARG A 509 -14.13 -9.09 35.99
N ARG A 510 -14.27 -8.49 34.80
CA ARG A 510 -15.50 -7.86 34.32
C ARG A 510 -15.96 -8.47 33.00
N ALA A 511 -17.18 -8.13 32.59
CA ALA A 511 -17.71 -8.45 31.25
C ALA A 511 -17.15 -7.52 30.16
N ASN A 512 -16.80 -6.29 30.53
CA ASN A 512 -16.20 -5.27 29.66
C ASN A 512 -15.26 -4.37 30.50
N CYS A 513 -14.55 -3.44 29.88
CA CYS A 513 -13.63 -2.50 30.55
C CYS A 513 -14.24 -1.09 30.69
N ASP A 514 -15.50 -1.00 31.11
CA ASP A 514 -16.19 0.27 31.37
C ASP A 514 -15.70 1.03 32.62
N ALA A 515 -14.94 0.35 33.49
CA ALA A 515 -14.20 0.92 34.61
C ALA A 515 -13.02 -0.01 34.98
N ASN A 516 -12.20 0.39 35.95
CA ASN A 516 -11.03 -0.39 36.38
C ASN A 516 -11.37 -1.87 36.67
N GLY A 517 -10.62 -2.76 36.03
CA GLY A 517 -10.93 -4.19 35.94
C GLY A 517 -10.28 -4.81 34.73
N TYR A 518 -10.55 -6.09 34.47
CA TYR A 518 -10.03 -6.77 33.29
C TYR A 518 -11.02 -7.77 32.70
N THR A 519 -10.90 -8.00 31.40
CA THR A 519 -11.60 -9.07 30.67
C THR A 519 -10.61 -10.14 30.25
N VAL A 520 -11.12 -11.36 30.03
CA VAL A 520 -10.31 -12.50 29.56
C VAL A 520 -11.12 -13.24 28.51
N LYS A 521 -10.61 -13.28 27.27
CA LYS A 521 -11.06 -14.17 26.19
C LYS A 521 -10.09 -15.34 26.10
N GLN A 522 -10.53 -16.52 26.51
CA GLN A 522 -9.76 -17.75 26.38
C GLN A 522 -9.72 -18.19 24.91
N LEU A 523 -8.55 -18.53 24.41
CA LEU A 523 -8.34 -19.07 23.06
C LEU A 523 -8.25 -20.60 23.07
N PRO A 524 -8.60 -21.29 21.97
CA PRO A 524 -8.63 -22.75 21.91
C PRO A 524 -7.27 -23.42 22.17
N ASN A 525 -6.17 -22.72 21.93
CA ASN A 525 -4.80 -23.21 22.12
C ASN A 525 -4.29 -23.09 23.57
N GLY A 526 -5.08 -22.52 24.48
CA GLY A 526 -4.69 -22.28 25.88
C GLY A 526 -4.20 -20.87 26.16
N ASP A 527 -4.03 -20.03 25.14
CA ASP A 527 -3.72 -18.62 25.31
C ASP A 527 -4.95 -17.84 25.80
N ALA A 528 -4.73 -16.62 26.27
CA ALA A 528 -5.77 -15.68 26.61
C ALA A 528 -5.48 -14.30 26.01
N ILE A 529 -6.51 -13.67 25.44
CA ILE A 529 -6.51 -12.23 25.19
C ILE A 529 -7.06 -11.54 26.44
N VAL A 530 -6.27 -10.66 27.03
CA VAL A 530 -6.61 -9.97 28.28
C VAL A 530 -6.63 -8.48 28.00
N THR A 531 -7.74 -7.82 28.31
CA THR A 531 -7.82 -6.35 28.29
C THR A 531 -7.94 -5.85 29.71
N ILE A 532 -7.06 -4.94 30.12
CA ILE A 532 -6.98 -4.41 31.49
C ILE A 532 -7.22 -2.91 31.43
N ARG A 533 -8.17 -2.39 32.22
CA ARG A 533 -8.32 -0.96 32.48
C ARG A 533 -7.88 -0.64 33.90
N HIS A 534 -7.05 0.39 34.07
CA HIS A 534 -6.44 0.70 35.36
C HIS A 534 -6.14 2.18 35.59
N ASP A 535 -7.16 3.03 35.35
CA ASP A 535 -7.12 4.47 35.55
C ASP A 535 -6.54 4.86 36.93
N GLY A 536 -5.58 5.78 36.93
CA GLY A 536 -4.92 6.31 38.12
C GLY A 536 -3.92 5.37 38.80
N ALA A 537 -3.60 4.21 38.20
CA ALA A 537 -2.60 3.28 38.70
C ALA A 537 -1.57 2.96 37.61
N GLU A 538 -0.28 3.01 37.92
CA GLU A 538 0.79 2.94 36.89
C GLU A 538 1.45 1.56 36.81
N ARG A 539 1.41 0.76 37.88
CA ARG A 539 2.07 -0.55 37.94
C ARG A 539 1.04 -1.67 37.88
N VAL A 540 1.19 -2.57 36.91
CA VAL A 540 0.37 -3.77 36.78
C VAL A 540 1.19 -5.02 36.99
N VAL A 541 0.61 -5.97 37.73
CA VAL A 541 1.16 -7.32 37.90
C VAL A 541 0.06 -8.33 37.59
N ILE A 542 0.41 -9.30 36.74
CA ILE A 542 -0.47 -10.39 36.32
C ILE A 542 0.22 -11.68 36.73
N THR A 543 -0.51 -12.58 37.39
CA THR A 543 0.00 -13.92 37.72
C THR A 543 -0.94 -15.02 37.25
N GLY A 544 -0.40 -16.19 36.94
CA GLY A 544 -1.19 -17.35 36.51
C GLY A 544 -0.33 -18.59 36.29
N ASP A 545 -0.96 -19.65 35.75
CA ASP A 545 -0.28 -20.92 35.45
C ASP A 545 0.31 -20.89 34.04
N ASP A 546 1.51 -20.33 33.93
CA ASP A 546 2.24 -20.23 32.66
C ASP A 546 2.89 -21.57 32.28
N PRO A 547 2.82 -22.02 31.02
CA PRO A 547 3.66 -23.13 30.52
C PRO A 547 5.16 -22.81 30.42
N GLN A 548 5.57 -21.55 30.61
CA GLN A 548 6.98 -21.15 30.62
C GLN A 548 7.71 -21.86 31.77
N GLN A 549 9.01 -22.06 31.59
CA GLN A 549 9.94 -22.55 32.60
C GLN A 549 11.13 -21.60 32.64
N GLU A 550 11.78 -21.53 33.80
CA GLU A 550 12.96 -20.69 34.01
C GLU A 550 14.08 -21.49 34.68
N ILE A 551 15.30 -21.30 34.18
CA ILE A 551 16.54 -21.78 34.79
C ILE A 551 17.34 -20.55 35.22
N GLU A 552 17.52 -20.38 36.53
CA GLU A 552 18.46 -19.40 37.08
C GLU A 552 19.88 -19.70 36.59
N SER A 553 20.61 -18.66 36.20
CA SER A 553 21.91 -18.80 35.53
C SER A 553 23.09 -18.57 36.46
N THR A 554 23.99 -19.55 36.47
CA THR A 554 25.36 -19.42 37.01
C THR A 554 26.42 -19.75 35.95
N ALA A 555 26.01 -19.85 34.68
CA ALA A 555 26.84 -20.31 33.56
C ALA A 555 26.51 -19.53 32.29
N LEU A 556 27.29 -19.75 31.23
CA LEU A 556 27.05 -19.13 29.91
C LEU A 556 26.64 -20.17 28.85
N VAL A 557 26.32 -21.40 29.28
CA VAL A 557 25.85 -22.49 28.44
C VAL A 557 24.66 -23.13 29.14
N HIS A 558 23.55 -23.24 28.42
CA HIS A 558 22.28 -23.74 28.94
C HIS A 558 21.68 -24.75 27.97
N GLU A 559 21.25 -25.88 28.50
CA GLU A 559 20.42 -26.82 27.77
C GLU A 559 18.97 -26.64 28.20
N PHE A 560 18.06 -26.71 27.24
CA PHE A 560 16.62 -26.64 27.49
C PHE A 560 15.86 -27.53 26.51
N GLU A 561 14.62 -27.85 26.84
CA GLU A 561 13.72 -28.61 25.98
C GLU A 561 12.46 -27.79 25.69
N GLY A 562 12.24 -27.43 24.43
CA GLY A 562 11.14 -26.54 24.05
C GLY A 562 11.14 -26.16 22.58
N ASN A 563 10.40 -25.09 22.26
CA ASN A 563 10.29 -24.51 20.92
C ASN A 563 10.55 -23.00 20.89
N GLN A 564 10.98 -22.44 22.01
CA GLN A 564 11.30 -21.02 22.18
C GLN A 564 12.27 -20.83 23.35
N VAL A 565 13.06 -19.76 23.31
CA VAL A 565 14.00 -19.41 24.39
C VAL A 565 14.18 -17.90 24.51
N ARG A 566 14.33 -17.41 25.74
CA ARG A 566 14.67 -16.03 26.09
C ARG A 566 15.83 -16.04 27.09
N LEU A 567 16.85 -15.23 26.81
CA LEU A 567 17.95 -14.97 27.72
C LEU A 567 17.62 -13.75 28.56
N ILE A 568 17.64 -13.90 29.87
CA ILE A 568 17.29 -12.84 30.83
C ILE A 568 18.57 -12.35 31.50
N GLY A 569 18.70 -11.04 31.66
CA GLY A 569 19.88 -10.45 32.29
C GLY A 569 19.74 -8.98 32.64
N SER A 570 20.86 -8.43 33.10
CA SER A 570 20.99 -7.01 33.47
C SER A 570 21.69 -6.22 32.36
N VAL A 571 21.19 -5.01 32.12
CA VAL A 571 21.80 -4.00 31.24
C VAL A 571 22.12 -2.73 32.01
N GLY A 572 23.06 -1.94 31.53
CA GLY A 572 23.42 -0.67 32.15
C GLY A 572 24.55 0.08 31.46
N PRO A 573 25.00 1.22 32.02
CA PRO A 573 26.02 2.06 31.40
C PRO A 573 27.39 1.41 31.23
N ASP A 574 27.66 0.30 31.92
CA ASP A 574 28.88 -0.52 31.86
C ASP A 574 28.73 -1.80 31.01
N GLY A 575 27.63 -1.91 30.25
CA GLY A 575 27.28 -3.09 29.47
C GLY A 575 28.18 -3.36 28.26
N GLY A 576 28.60 -4.61 28.10
CA GLY A 576 29.43 -5.09 26.99
C GLY A 576 28.66 -5.85 25.91
N LEU A 577 29.42 -6.37 24.94
CA LEU A 577 28.90 -7.17 23.84
C LEU A 577 29.11 -8.68 24.07
N ALA A 578 28.15 -9.49 23.62
CA ALA A 578 28.29 -10.94 23.57
C ALA A 578 27.72 -11.54 22.28
N ASP A 579 28.39 -12.55 21.75
CA ASP A 579 27.86 -13.43 20.72
C ASP A 579 26.91 -14.47 21.31
N VAL A 580 25.96 -14.92 20.50
CA VAL A 580 25.04 -16.02 20.85
C VAL A 580 25.23 -17.15 19.85
N THR A 581 25.31 -18.38 20.35
CA THR A 581 25.22 -19.60 19.54
C THR A 581 24.05 -20.44 20.03
N LEU A 582 23.24 -20.94 19.10
CA LEU A 582 22.15 -21.87 19.36
C LEU A 582 22.42 -23.15 18.57
N ASP A 583 22.44 -24.29 19.25
CA ASP A 583 22.76 -25.61 18.66
C ASP A 583 24.06 -25.63 17.86
N GLY A 584 25.07 -24.90 18.36
CA GLY A 584 26.37 -24.73 17.72
C GLY A 584 26.39 -23.73 16.56
N GLN A 585 25.24 -23.18 16.13
CA GLN A 585 25.15 -22.18 15.07
C GLN A 585 25.22 -20.77 15.64
N LYS A 586 26.16 -19.96 15.14
CA LYS A 586 26.27 -18.54 15.50
C LYS A 586 25.04 -17.78 15.00
N GLN A 587 24.43 -17.02 15.89
CA GLN A 587 23.30 -16.16 15.57
C GLN A 587 23.79 -14.85 14.94
N LEU A 588 23.02 -14.29 14.00
CA LEU A 588 23.40 -13.05 13.31
C LEU A 588 23.39 -11.83 14.23
N VAL A 589 22.42 -11.79 15.14
CA VAL A 589 22.30 -10.74 16.14
C VAL A 589 23.20 -11.07 17.34
N HIS A 590 23.84 -10.04 17.87
CA HIS A 590 24.62 -10.13 19.10
C HIS A 590 23.88 -9.41 20.23
N ILE A 591 24.28 -9.67 21.46
CA ILE A 591 23.79 -8.96 22.63
C ILE A 591 24.61 -7.69 22.78
N ASP A 592 23.91 -6.58 22.99
CA ASP A 592 24.47 -5.33 23.48
C ASP A 592 23.84 -5.03 24.84
N ALA A 593 24.61 -5.18 25.91
CA ALA A 593 24.12 -4.99 27.27
C ALA A 593 24.12 -3.51 27.71
N TRP A 594 24.43 -2.57 26.81
CA TRP A 594 24.41 -1.16 27.14
C TRP A 594 22.98 -0.60 27.27
N ASN A 595 22.77 0.19 28.32
CA ASN A 595 21.57 0.99 28.48
C ASN A 595 21.90 2.28 29.23
N PRO A 596 21.25 3.42 28.93
CA PRO A 596 21.49 4.67 29.67
C PRO A 596 21.19 4.56 31.16
N THR A 597 20.27 3.66 31.55
CA THR A 597 19.87 3.41 32.94
C THR A 597 19.97 1.93 33.27
N PRO A 598 20.48 1.53 34.46
CA PRO A 598 20.49 0.13 34.86
C PRO A 598 19.09 -0.48 34.88
N ARG A 599 18.95 -1.68 34.31
CA ARG A 599 17.71 -2.47 34.34
C ARG A 599 18.08 -3.94 34.54
N SER A 600 17.38 -4.63 35.43
CA SER A 600 17.53 -6.06 35.69
C SER A 600 16.35 -6.85 35.14
N ARG A 601 16.52 -8.18 35.05
CA ARG A 601 15.49 -9.10 34.57
C ARG A 601 14.89 -8.73 33.21
N GLN A 602 15.72 -8.22 32.30
CA GLN A 602 15.33 -7.83 30.95
C GLN A 602 15.68 -8.91 29.92
N VAL A 603 14.97 -8.93 28.78
CA VAL A 603 15.26 -9.85 27.68
C VAL A 603 16.47 -9.35 26.90
N LEU A 604 17.59 -10.08 26.94
CA LEU A 604 18.81 -9.72 26.19
C LEU A 604 18.83 -10.32 24.77
N TYR A 605 18.21 -11.49 24.62
CA TYR A 605 18.10 -12.24 23.38
C TYR A 605 16.88 -13.15 23.44
N TYR A 606 16.22 -13.38 22.32
CA TYR A 606 15.18 -14.41 22.22
C TYR A 606 15.18 -15.05 20.83
N LYS A 607 14.71 -16.30 20.78
CA LYS A 607 14.43 -17.00 19.53
C LYS A 607 13.18 -17.86 19.72
N ASN A 608 12.16 -17.54 18.94
CA ASN A 608 10.88 -18.22 18.90
C ASN A 608 10.76 -19.05 17.63
N GLY A 609 9.81 -19.98 17.61
CA GLY A 609 9.53 -20.82 16.45
C GLY A 609 10.64 -21.84 16.16
N LEU A 610 11.37 -22.29 17.19
CA LEU A 610 12.28 -23.41 17.09
C LEU A 610 11.52 -24.71 16.85
N ALA A 611 12.19 -25.69 16.25
CA ALA A 611 11.67 -27.05 16.24
C ALA A 611 11.46 -27.53 17.69
N GLN A 612 10.40 -28.29 17.96
CA GLN A 612 10.19 -28.85 19.29
C GLN A 612 11.30 -29.86 19.61
N GLY A 613 12.09 -29.61 20.65
CA GLY A 613 13.13 -30.56 21.07
C GLY A 613 14.13 -29.99 22.06
N ARG A 614 15.25 -30.71 22.21
CA ARG A 614 16.37 -30.28 23.05
C ARG A 614 17.28 -29.34 22.27
N HIS A 615 17.67 -28.25 22.92
CA HIS A 615 18.53 -27.21 22.35
C HIS A 615 19.64 -26.82 23.33
N THR A 616 20.72 -26.26 22.80
CA THR A 616 21.83 -25.69 23.58
C THR A 616 22.03 -24.22 23.22
N LEU A 617 21.76 -23.33 24.18
CA LEU A 617 22.07 -21.90 24.09
C LEU A 617 23.43 -21.62 24.74
N LYS A 618 24.32 -20.92 24.03
CA LYS A 618 25.61 -20.49 24.56
C LYS A 618 25.88 -19.01 24.28
N ILE A 619 26.38 -18.33 25.30
CA ILE A 619 26.70 -16.90 25.32
C ILE A 619 28.22 -16.76 25.35
N VAL A 620 28.76 -15.92 24.49
CA VAL A 620 30.21 -15.72 24.35
C VAL A 620 30.53 -14.23 24.46
N PRO A 621 30.91 -13.73 25.66
CA PRO A 621 31.35 -12.35 25.85
C PRO A 621 32.54 -12.02 24.94
N ARG A 622 32.53 -10.82 24.35
CA ARG A 622 33.56 -10.41 23.38
C ARG A 622 34.75 -9.65 23.98
N ASP A 623 34.67 -9.26 25.25
CA ASP A 623 35.57 -8.26 25.86
C ASP A 623 35.60 -6.93 25.06
N GLU A 624 34.46 -6.60 24.46
CA GLU A 624 34.22 -5.39 23.69
C GLU A 624 32.95 -4.70 24.20
N HIS A 625 32.83 -3.40 23.90
CA HIS A 625 31.65 -2.61 24.21
C HIS A 625 31.34 -1.64 23.08
N ASN A 626 30.09 -1.23 22.98
CA ASN A 626 29.73 -0.16 22.05
C ASN A 626 30.32 1.18 22.54
N PRO A 627 30.44 2.19 21.68
CA PRO A 627 31.05 3.49 22.02
C PRO A 627 30.31 4.33 23.08
N TYR A 628 29.07 3.98 23.44
CA TYR A 628 28.31 4.62 24.51
C TYR A 628 28.59 4.02 25.90
N SER A 629 29.12 2.80 25.94
CA SER A 629 29.36 2.07 27.17
C SER A 629 30.66 2.47 27.85
N LYS A 630 30.70 2.27 29.16
CA LYS A 630 31.85 2.51 30.04
C LYS A 630 32.55 1.21 30.46
N GLY A 631 32.10 0.05 29.98
CA GLY A 631 32.63 -1.24 30.37
C GLY A 631 32.15 -2.39 29.49
N ASN A 632 32.67 -3.59 29.74
CA ASN A 632 32.41 -4.80 28.95
C ASN A 632 31.50 -5.81 29.67
N ARG A 633 30.67 -5.36 30.62
CA ARG A 633 29.93 -6.28 31.51
C ARG A 633 28.78 -6.96 30.77
N VAL A 634 28.74 -8.29 30.83
CA VAL A 634 27.59 -9.09 30.37
C VAL A 634 27.09 -9.89 31.56
N ALA A 635 25.88 -9.59 32.03
CA ALA A 635 25.27 -10.23 33.20
C ALA A 635 24.05 -11.04 32.76
N VAL A 636 24.18 -12.37 32.80
CA VAL A 636 23.08 -13.31 32.57
C VAL A 636 22.49 -13.69 33.93
N GLU A 637 21.16 -13.62 34.03
CA GLU A 637 20.41 -13.93 35.25
C GLU A 637 19.62 -15.22 35.09
N ALA A 638 18.97 -15.46 33.95
CA ALA A 638 18.19 -16.67 33.74
C ALA A 638 18.02 -17.01 32.25
N VAL A 639 17.58 -18.24 31.98
CA VAL A 639 17.07 -18.67 30.68
C VAL A 639 15.62 -19.11 30.84
N GLN A 640 14.73 -18.52 30.06
CA GLN A 640 13.33 -18.88 29.99
C GLN A 640 13.04 -19.65 28.71
N PHE A 641 12.18 -20.66 28.76
CA PHE A 641 11.80 -21.47 27.60
C PHE A 641 10.43 -22.09 27.82
N SER A 642 9.81 -22.61 26.76
CA SER A 642 8.58 -23.40 26.89
C SER A 642 8.53 -24.52 25.86
N SER A 643 7.91 -25.63 26.28
CA SER A 643 7.61 -26.78 25.43
C SER A 643 6.14 -26.83 25.00
N ALA A 644 5.33 -25.82 25.35
CA ALA A 644 3.94 -25.77 24.91
C ALA A 644 3.88 -25.57 23.39
N ASN A 645 3.18 -26.50 22.72
CA ASN A 645 3.24 -26.66 21.26
C ASN A 645 1.87 -26.58 20.58
N LYS A 646 0.81 -26.26 21.32
CA LYS A 646 -0.54 -26.15 20.77
C LYS A 646 -0.64 -24.89 19.91
N ALA A 647 -0.74 -25.08 18.60
CA ALA A 647 -0.92 -23.97 17.65
C ALA A 647 -2.26 -23.28 17.82
N HIS A 648 -2.26 -21.95 17.68
CA HIS A 648 -3.46 -21.21 17.35
C HIS A 648 -3.80 -21.47 15.88
N GLY A 649 -5.02 -21.93 15.60
CA GLY A 649 -5.47 -22.07 14.21
C GLY A 649 -5.55 -20.69 13.57
N PHE A 650 -4.87 -20.50 12.44
CA PHE A 650 -5.05 -19.29 11.66
C PHE A 650 -6.48 -19.23 11.10
N PRO A 651 -7.10 -18.03 11.05
CA PRO A 651 -8.40 -17.87 10.42
C PRO A 651 -8.41 -18.48 9.01
N SER A 652 -9.38 -19.36 8.74
CA SER A 652 -9.64 -19.91 7.40
C SER A 652 -11.14 -19.92 7.18
N GLY A 653 -11.55 -19.65 5.94
CA GLY A 653 -12.97 -19.53 5.60
C GLY A 653 -13.66 -18.39 6.36
N THR A 654 -12.93 -17.35 6.70
CA THR A 654 -13.45 -16.13 7.32
C THR A 654 -13.83 -15.09 6.26
N GLY A 655 -14.41 -13.98 6.71
CA GLY A 655 -14.93 -12.91 5.86
C GLY A 655 -16.42 -12.68 6.05
N PRO A 656 -16.94 -11.59 5.47
CA PRO A 656 -18.33 -11.19 5.67
C PRO A 656 -19.28 -12.16 4.95
N VAL A 657 -20.37 -12.50 5.64
CA VAL A 657 -21.47 -13.34 5.13
C VAL A 657 -22.79 -12.58 5.11
N GLU A 658 -22.80 -11.37 5.66
CA GLU A 658 -23.87 -10.40 5.61
C GLU A 658 -23.99 -9.73 4.24
N THR A 659 -25.13 -9.06 4.03
CA THR A 659 -25.38 -8.35 2.77
C THR A 659 -24.58 -7.06 2.70
N GLN A 660 -23.78 -6.91 1.67
CA GLN A 660 -23.03 -5.70 1.34
C GLN A 660 -23.78 -4.90 0.28
N ARG A 661 -23.94 -3.59 0.50
CA ARG A 661 -24.70 -2.68 -0.38
C ARG A 661 -23.91 -1.43 -0.67
N MET A 662 -23.72 -1.11 -1.95
CA MET A 662 -22.90 0.00 -2.39
C MET A 662 -23.64 0.85 -3.42
N ILE A 663 -23.51 2.18 -3.31
CA ILE A 663 -24.00 3.17 -4.27
C ILE A 663 -22.79 3.85 -4.94
N PHE A 664 -22.70 3.73 -6.26
CA PHE A 664 -21.57 4.22 -7.04
C PHE A 664 -21.70 5.70 -7.37
N GLY A 665 -20.58 6.43 -7.38
CA GLY A 665 -20.53 7.87 -7.73
C GLY A 665 -21.12 8.82 -6.69
N CYS A 666 -21.63 8.31 -5.57
CA CYS A 666 -22.13 9.13 -4.46
C CYS A 666 -20.98 9.56 -3.55
N THR A 667 -20.85 10.88 -3.31
CA THR A 667 -19.80 11.46 -2.45
C THR A 667 -20.31 11.91 -1.08
N SER A 668 -21.55 11.54 -0.73
CA SER A 668 -22.10 11.76 0.61
C SER A 668 -21.13 11.21 1.66
N GLY A 669 -20.89 12.01 2.72
CA GLY A 669 -20.12 11.56 3.88
C GLY A 669 -20.86 10.53 4.75
N ASN A 670 -22.11 10.20 4.42
CA ASN A 670 -22.96 9.24 5.11
C ASN A 670 -23.54 8.21 4.14
N ASP A 671 -23.89 7.03 4.65
CA ASP A 671 -24.68 6.05 3.92
C ASP A 671 -26.06 6.60 3.55
N TYR A 672 -26.55 6.20 2.38
CA TYR A 672 -27.93 6.40 1.97
C TYR A 672 -28.83 5.31 2.56
N ARG A 673 -29.97 5.70 3.17
CA ARG A 673 -30.98 4.75 3.62
C ARG A 673 -32.13 4.68 2.62
N ASP A 674 -32.43 3.48 2.15
CA ASP A 674 -33.56 3.26 1.23
C ASP A 674 -34.91 3.18 1.97
N SER A 675 -35.99 3.08 1.21
CA SER A 675 -37.37 3.00 1.67
C SER A 675 -37.67 1.77 2.54
N GLN A 676 -36.80 0.76 2.50
CA GLN A 676 -36.86 -0.45 3.34
C GLN A 676 -35.95 -0.35 4.57
N GLY A 677 -35.30 0.79 4.77
CA GLY A 677 -34.38 1.03 5.88
C GLY A 677 -32.99 0.41 5.72
N GLN A 678 -32.65 -0.11 4.54
CA GLN A 678 -31.33 -0.67 4.27
C GLN A 678 -30.32 0.44 4.00
N SER A 679 -29.12 0.28 4.55
CA SER A 679 -28.00 1.21 4.36
C SER A 679 -27.22 0.88 3.09
N TRP A 680 -26.90 1.89 2.29
CA TRP A 680 -26.10 1.82 1.07
C TRP A 680 -24.91 2.76 1.20
N ARG A 681 -23.71 2.20 1.25
CA ARG A 681 -22.47 2.97 1.43
C ARG A 681 -21.91 3.47 0.09
N PRO A 682 -21.18 4.60 0.05
CA PRO A 682 -20.42 4.99 -1.13
C PRO A 682 -19.54 3.85 -1.64
N ALA A 683 -19.62 3.53 -2.94
CA ALA A 683 -18.83 2.45 -3.54
C ALA A 683 -17.42 2.94 -3.88
N THR A 684 -16.41 2.39 -3.22
CA THR A 684 -14.99 2.77 -3.36
C THR A 684 -14.10 1.57 -3.69
N GLU A 685 -14.61 0.36 -3.55
CA GLU A 685 -13.87 -0.91 -3.72
C GLU A 685 -13.94 -1.45 -5.14
N PHE A 686 -13.55 -0.63 -6.11
CA PHE A 686 -13.51 -1.02 -7.52
C PHE A 686 -12.23 -0.56 -8.20
N VAL A 687 -11.85 -1.28 -9.24
CA VAL A 687 -10.65 -1.00 -10.04
C VAL A 687 -11.08 -0.50 -11.42
N THR A 688 -10.41 0.55 -11.89
CA THR A 688 -10.46 1.00 -13.28
C THR A 688 -9.06 1.42 -13.71
N ARG A 689 -8.60 0.96 -14.88
CA ARG A 689 -7.23 1.19 -15.35
C ARG A 689 -7.16 2.45 -16.21
N THR A 690 -7.20 3.61 -15.56
CA THR A 690 -7.27 4.91 -16.24
C THR A 690 -5.90 5.53 -16.55
N GLY A 691 -4.81 4.96 -16.01
CA GLY A 691 -3.43 5.37 -16.31
C GLY A 691 -2.69 5.92 -15.09
N ASN A 692 -1.38 6.11 -15.23
CA ASN A 692 -0.51 6.57 -14.13
C ASN A 692 -0.92 7.98 -13.63
N GLN A 693 -1.04 8.14 -12.31
CA GLN A 693 -1.43 9.38 -11.62
C GLN A 693 -2.79 9.98 -12.02
N THR A 694 -3.66 9.26 -12.73
CA THR A 694 -4.98 9.78 -13.08
C THR A 694 -5.88 9.84 -11.85
N ASP A 695 -6.72 10.86 -11.79
CA ASP A 695 -7.81 10.97 -10.81
C ASP A 695 -8.98 10.07 -11.26
N SER A 696 -9.11 8.88 -10.66
CA SER A 696 -10.18 7.93 -11.01
C SER A 696 -11.56 8.50 -10.76
N VAL A 697 -11.74 9.33 -9.72
CA VAL A 697 -13.03 9.96 -9.41
C VAL A 697 -13.43 10.91 -10.53
N ALA A 698 -12.53 11.79 -10.94
CA ALA A 698 -12.80 12.76 -12.00
C ALA A 698 -13.12 12.11 -13.36
N VAL A 699 -12.50 10.98 -13.68
CA VAL A 699 -12.65 10.32 -15.00
C VAL A 699 -13.75 9.26 -15.06
N SER A 700 -14.18 8.69 -13.92
CA SER A 700 -15.10 7.55 -13.90
C SER A 700 -16.35 7.72 -13.04
N TRP A 701 -16.47 8.77 -12.22
CA TRP A 701 -17.62 8.94 -11.32
C TRP A 701 -18.60 10.00 -11.86
N TRP A 702 -19.89 9.67 -11.84
CA TRP A 702 -20.95 10.65 -12.06
C TRP A 702 -21.34 11.33 -10.75
N LEU A 703 -20.56 12.36 -10.38
CA LEU A 703 -20.72 13.09 -9.13
C LEU A 703 -22.02 13.92 -9.04
N THR A 704 -22.55 14.37 -10.17
CA THR A 704 -23.79 15.15 -10.22
C THR A 704 -24.98 14.21 -10.39
N PRO A 705 -26.01 14.25 -9.54
CA PRO A 705 -27.16 13.35 -9.68
C PRO A 705 -27.90 13.60 -10.99
N ALA A 706 -28.47 12.55 -11.59
CA ALA A 706 -29.32 12.67 -12.75
C ALA A 706 -30.49 13.64 -12.48
N THR A 707 -30.77 14.52 -13.45
CA THR A 707 -31.77 15.60 -13.35
C THR A 707 -33.20 15.09 -13.53
N ASN A 708 -33.40 14.16 -14.46
CA ASN A 708 -34.71 13.56 -14.73
C ASN A 708 -35.06 12.56 -13.64
N ALA A 709 -36.35 12.51 -13.26
CA ALA A 709 -36.85 11.55 -12.29
C ALA A 709 -36.67 10.11 -12.78
N ILE A 710 -36.21 9.22 -11.89
CA ILE A 710 -36.11 7.79 -12.19
C ILE A 710 -37.41 7.10 -11.79
N SER A 711 -38.08 6.49 -12.76
CA SER A 711 -39.31 5.73 -12.56
C SER A 711 -39.04 4.22 -12.43
N ASN A 712 -40.08 3.42 -12.14
CA ASN A 712 -39.98 1.96 -11.88
C ASN A 712 -39.20 1.58 -10.61
N THR A 713 -39.16 2.48 -9.62
CA THR A 713 -38.51 2.25 -8.31
C THR A 713 -39.15 3.14 -7.25
N SER A 714 -39.14 2.68 -5.99
CA SER A 714 -39.41 3.49 -4.80
C SER A 714 -38.19 4.27 -4.32
N ASP A 715 -37.01 3.92 -4.82
CA ASP A 715 -35.70 4.34 -4.32
C ASP A 715 -34.88 4.96 -5.45
N ALA A 716 -35.38 6.07 -6.00
CA ALA A 716 -34.79 6.72 -7.17
C ALA A 716 -33.31 7.11 -6.96
N GLU A 717 -32.92 7.47 -5.74
CA GLU A 717 -31.56 7.93 -5.41
C GLU A 717 -30.48 6.90 -5.75
N LEU A 718 -30.78 5.59 -5.61
CA LEU A 718 -29.88 4.49 -5.97
C LEU A 718 -29.49 4.43 -7.45
N TYR A 719 -30.16 5.21 -8.30
CA TYR A 719 -30.00 5.21 -9.76
C TYR A 719 -29.54 6.56 -10.32
N ARG A 720 -29.36 7.58 -9.47
CA ARG A 720 -29.06 8.96 -9.90
C ARG A 720 -27.58 9.25 -10.04
N TYR A 721 -26.73 8.55 -9.28
CA TYR A 721 -25.28 8.60 -9.41
C TYR A 721 -24.81 7.46 -10.33
N GLY A 722 -23.52 7.10 -10.30
CA GLY A 722 -22.97 5.93 -10.95
C GLY A 722 -21.49 6.07 -11.23
N VAL A 723 -20.88 4.95 -11.65
CA VAL A 723 -19.55 4.95 -12.26
C VAL A 723 -19.62 4.43 -13.68
N HIS A 724 -18.69 4.83 -14.52
CA HIS A 724 -18.59 4.41 -15.91
C HIS A 724 -17.14 4.24 -16.37
N GLY A 725 -16.95 3.50 -17.46
CA GLY A 725 -15.67 3.39 -18.13
C GLY A 725 -15.68 2.34 -19.22
N ARG A 726 -14.63 2.29 -20.03
CA ARG A 726 -14.45 1.23 -21.03
C ARG A 726 -14.35 -0.15 -20.37
N GLU A 727 -13.73 -0.22 -19.21
CA GLU A 727 -13.68 -1.41 -18.37
C GLU A 727 -13.44 -1.01 -16.91
N PHE A 728 -14.14 -1.68 -16.00
CA PHE A 728 -13.90 -1.62 -14.56
C PHE A 728 -14.49 -2.88 -13.88
N TRP A 729 -14.03 -3.18 -12.67
CA TRP A 729 -14.55 -4.31 -11.89
C TRP A 729 -14.60 -4.00 -10.41
N VAL A 730 -15.54 -4.64 -9.74
CA VAL A 730 -15.74 -4.59 -8.28
C VAL A 730 -15.21 -5.88 -7.70
N ASN A 731 -14.32 -5.77 -6.70
CA ASN A 731 -13.80 -6.92 -5.96
C ASN A 731 -14.44 -6.96 -4.58
N ALA A 732 -15.50 -7.75 -4.42
CA ALA A 732 -16.18 -7.89 -3.14
C ALA A 732 -15.55 -9.01 -2.29
N THR A 733 -14.93 -8.63 -1.17
CA THR A 733 -14.45 -9.57 -0.15
C THR A 733 -15.62 -10.25 0.54
N VAL A 734 -15.63 -11.59 0.55
CA VAL A 734 -16.68 -12.40 1.17
C VAL A 734 -16.10 -13.65 1.82
N GLY A 735 -16.83 -14.17 2.81
CA GLY A 735 -16.60 -15.51 3.36
C GLY A 735 -17.13 -16.62 2.43
N PRO A 736 -16.87 -17.90 2.76
CA PRO A 736 -17.41 -19.03 2.03
C PRO A 736 -18.94 -19.06 2.09
N GLY A 737 -19.58 -19.33 0.95
CA GLY A 737 -21.04 -19.41 0.89
C GLY A 737 -21.58 -19.35 -0.52
N LYS A 738 -22.91 -19.27 -0.60
CA LYS A 738 -23.65 -18.99 -1.83
C LYS A 738 -24.35 -17.66 -1.69
N TYR A 739 -24.12 -16.80 -2.68
CA TYR A 739 -24.57 -15.42 -2.70
C TYR A 739 -25.42 -15.14 -3.92
N HIS A 740 -26.23 -14.09 -3.82
CA HIS A 740 -26.78 -13.41 -4.97
C HIS A 740 -26.05 -12.09 -5.21
N VAL A 741 -25.96 -11.70 -6.48
CA VAL A 741 -25.49 -10.39 -6.93
C VAL A 741 -26.66 -9.67 -7.58
N ARG A 742 -27.05 -8.53 -7.02
CA ARG A 742 -28.04 -7.61 -7.59
C ARG A 742 -27.33 -6.37 -8.11
N LEU A 743 -27.50 -6.09 -9.40
CA LEU A 743 -26.93 -4.93 -10.09
C LEU A 743 -28.06 -3.98 -10.51
N LYS A 744 -27.90 -2.70 -10.17
CA LYS A 744 -28.91 -1.65 -10.39
C LYS A 744 -28.45 -0.68 -11.46
N PHE A 745 -29.29 -0.47 -12.47
CA PHE A 745 -29.01 0.36 -13.63
C PHE A 745 -30.14 1.33 -13.96
N ALA A 746 -29.77 2.49 -14.51
CA ALA A 746 -30.71 3.36 -15.22
C ALA A 746 -30.02 4.06 -16.39
N ALA A 747 -30.66 4.06 -17.56
CA ALA A 747 -30.24 4.86 -18.71
C ALA A 747 -30.67 6.32 -18.48
N ALA A 748 -29.98 7.00 -17.56
CA ALA A 748 -30.34 8.33 -17.07
C ALA A 748 -29.39 9.44 -17.53
N ARG A 749 -28.28 9.06 -18.17
CA ARG A 749 -27.34 9.96 -18.83
C ARG A 749 -27.62 9.99 -20.32
N SER A 750 -27.17 11.02 -21.02
CA SER A 750 -27.30 11.17 -22.48
C SER A 750 -26.49 10.16 -23.31
N LEU A 751 -26.15 9.00 -22.72
CA LEU A 751 -25.46 7.90 -23.37
C LEU A 751 -26.50 7.00 -24.05
N GLY A 752 -26.47 6.95 -25.38
CA GLY A 752 -27.30 6.02 -26.15
C GLY A 752 -26.87 4.58 -25.86
N THR A 753 -27.67 3.84 -25.09
CA THR A 753 -27.34 2.49 -24.56
C THR A 753 -27.25 1.42 -25.64
N ARG A 754 -27.84 1.66 -26.81
CA ARG A 754 -27.66 0.81 -27.99
C ARG A 754 -26.18 0.73 -28.41
N LEU A 755 -25.49 1.87 -28.45
CA LEU A 755 -24.07 1.94 -28.81
C LEU A 755 -23.16 1.82 -27.56
N ASN A 756 -23.65 2.29 -26.41
CA ASN A 756 -23.01 2.12 -25.10
C ASN A 756 -23.46 0.84 -24.39
N CYS A 757 -23.57 -0.25 -25.15
CA CYS A 757 -23.88 -1.56 -24.59
C CYS A 757 -22.61 -2.22 -24.04
N PHE A 758 -22.76 -3.13 -23.08
CA PHE A 758 -21.60 -3.70 -22.39
C PHE A 758 -21.83 -5.13 -21.90
N ASP A 759 -20.74 -5.86 -21.72
CA ASP A 759 -20.74 -7.20 -21.16
C ASP A 759 -20.61 -7.13 -19.64
N ILE A 760 -21.23 -8.11 -18.97
CA ILE A 760 -21.11 -8.31 -17.52
C ILE A 760 -20.57 -9.71 -17.27
N GLY A 761 -19.48 -9.79 -16.51
CA GLY A 761 -18.89 -11.03 -16.03
C GLY A 761 -18.97 -11.13 -14.50
N ILE A 762 -19.19 -12.33 -13.97
CA ILE A 762 -19.11 -12.62 -12.54
C ILE A 762 -18.14 -13.78 -12.33
N ASN A 763 -17.08 -13.56 -11.54
CA ASN A 763 -16.02 -14.55 -11.30
C ASN A 763 -15.46 -15.14 -12.61
N GLY A 764 -15.40 -14.29 -13.64
CA GLY A 764 -14.86 -14.60 -14.96
C GLY A 764 -15.82 -15.29 -15.89
N LYS A 765 -16.99 -15.68 -15.40
CA LYS A 765 -18.04 -16.23 -16.23
C LYS A 765 -18.84 -15.08 -16.86
N PRO A 766 -18.95 -15.00 -18.20
CA PRO A 766 -19.87 -14.07 -18.85
C PRO A 766 -21.31 -14.39 -18.44
N VAL A 767 -22.04 -13.40 -17.90
CA VAL A 767 -23.45 -13.55 -17.48
C VAL A 767 -24.41 -12.71 -18.32
N VAL A 768 -23.94 -11.62 -18.92
CA VAL A 768 -24.70 -10.82 -19.89
C VAL A 768 -23.77 -10.37 -21.01
N LYS A 769 -24.25 -10.42 -22.26
CA LYS A 769 -23.55 -9.89 -23.44
C LYS A 769 -24.30 -8.74 -24.07
N ARG A 770 -23.57 -7.69 -24.46
CA ARG A 770 -24.07 -6.47 -25.13
C ARG A 770 -25.31 -5.89 -24.45
N PHE A 771 -25.29 -5.76 -23.13
CA PHE A 771 -26.42 -5.30 -22.33
C PHE A 771 -26.89 -3.90 -22.75
N ASP A 772 -28.14 -3.79 -23.20
CA ASP A 772 -28.80 -2.51 -23.46
C ASP A 772 -29.73 -2.16 -22.29
N VAL A 773 -29.30 -1.19 -21.48
CA VAL A 773 -30.00 -0.78 -20.26
C VAL A 773 -31.37 -0.18 -20.57
N ALA A 774 -31.48 0.70 -21.58
CA ALA A 774 -32.76 1.35 -21.89
C ALA A 774 -33.76 0.34 -22.47
N ALA A 775 -33.30 -0.57 -23.34
CA ALA A 775 -34.16 -1.63 -23.86
C ALA A 775 -34.68 -2.52 -22.71
N THR A 776 -33.79 -2.94 -21.81
CA THR A 776 -34.14 -3.79 -20.66
C THR A 776 -35.10 -3.09 -19.69
N ALA A 777 -34.92 -1.80 -19.42
CA ALA A 777 -35.76 -1.02 -18.51
C ALA A 777 -37.12 -0.62 -19.12
N GLY A 778 -37.31 -0.82 -20.43
CA GLY A 778 -38.47 -0.35 -21.18
C GLY A 778 -38.47 1.16 -21.47
N GLY A 779 -37.29 1.79 -21.53
CA GLY A 779 -37.10 3.20 -21.87
C GLY A 779 -36.00 3.89 -21.04
N LEU A 780 -35.72 5.15 -21.38
CA LEU A 780 -34.81 6.02 -20.62
C LEU A 780 -35.40 6.40 -19.25
N HIS A 781 -34.54 6.75 -18.28
CA HIS A 781 -34.95 7.20 -16.94
C HIS A 781 -35.85 6.22 -16.16
N ARG A 782 -35.61 4.92 -16.36
CA ARG A 782 -36.31 3.82 -15.68
C ARG A 782 -35.28 2.93 -14.99
N ALA A 783 -35.60 2.50 -13.77
CA ALA A 783 -34.78 1.55 -13.02
C ALA A 783 -34.86 0.14 -13.63
N ALA A 784 -33.71 -0.51 -13.73
CA ALA A 784 -33.55 -1.91 -14.11
C ALA A 784 -32.63 -2.63 -13.12
N ASP A 785 -33.13 -3.72 -12.54
CA ASP A 785 -32.39 -4.58 -11.63
C ASP A 785 -32.10 -5.92 -12.30
N LEU A 786 -30.84 -6.32 -12.37
CA LEU A 786 -30.44 -7.69 -12.72
C LEU A 786 -30.07 -8.43 -11.44
N VAL A 787 -30.48 -9.70 -11.32
CA VAL A 787 -30.19 -10.55 -10.15
C VAL A 787 -29.61 -11.88 -10.63
N PHE A 788 -28.47 -12.25 -10.06
CA PHE A 788 -27.78 -13.51 -10.32
C PHE A 788 -27.63 -14.27 -9.01
N ASN A 789 -28.17 -15.48 -8.94
CA ASN A 789 -28.16 -16.32 -7.74
C ASN A 789 -27.09 -17.42 -7.80
N ASP A 790 -26.87 -18.10 -6.67
CA ASP A 790 -25.96 -19.25 -6.54
C ASP A 790 -24.49 -18.94 -6.91
N ILE A 791 -24.04 -17.71 -6.64
CA ILE A 791 -22.66 -17.28 -6.85
C ILE A 791 -21.81 -17.71 -5.66
N ALA A 792 -20.80 -18.55 -5.91
CA ALA A 792 -19.79 -18.90 -4.92
C ALA A 792 -18.52 -18.05 -5.12
N PRO A 793 -17.86 -17.60 -4.04
CA PRO A 793 -16.62 -16.86 -4.15
C PRO A 793 -15.47 -17.72 -4.71
N ARG A 794 -14.51 -17.05 -5.35
CA ARG A 794 -13.22 -17.61 -5.74
C ARG A 794 -12.14 -16.90 -4.94
N ASN A 795 -11.34 -17.65 -4.17
CA ASN A 795 -10.28 -17.09 -3.33
C ASN A 795 -10.81 -16.00 -2.36
N GLY A 796 -12.01 -16.20 -1.81
CA GLY A 796 -12.68 -15.25 -0.92
C GLY A 796 -13.14 -13.93 -1.57
N ILE A 797 -13.28 -13.90 -2.91
CA ILE A 797 -13.74 -12.74 -3.68
C ILE A 797 -14.92 -13.13 -4.58
N ILE A 798 -15.89 -12.21 -4.72
CA ILE A 798 -16.81 -12.18 -5.85
C ILE A 798 -16.44 -10.97 -6.70
N GLU A 799 -15.86 -11.22 -7.87
CA GLU A 799 -15.52 -10.20 -8.86
C GLU A 799 -16.74 -9.97 -9.77
N VAL A 800 -17.15 -8.72 -9.93
CA VAL A 800 -18.13 -8.30 -10.94
C VAL A 800 -17.45 -7.35 -11.90
N ARG A 801 -17.29 -7.78 -13.16
CA ARG A 801 -16.59 -7.02 -14.20
C ARG A 801 -17.54 -6.50 -15.25
N PHE A 802 -17.31 -5.26 -15.66
CA PHE A 802 -18.08 -4.53 -16.65
C PHE A 802 -17.16 -4.11 -17.79
N LYS A 803 -17.50 -4.50 -19.02
CA LYS A 803 -16.67 -4.21 -20.20
C LYS A 803 -17.50 -3.65 -21.34
N GLY A 804 -17.18 -2.44 -21.78
CA GLY A 804 -17.82 -1.79 -22.92
C GLY A 804 -17.69 -2.66 -24.18
N ALA A 805 -18.83 -2.99 -24.79
CA ALA A 805 -18.86 -3.81 -25.98
C ALA A 805 -18.44 -2.99 -27.20
N ARG A 806 -17.83 -3.68 -28.18
CA ARG A 806 -17.56 -3.11 -29.50
C ARG A 806 -18.75 -3.40 -30.41
N VAL A 807 -19.25 -2.37 -31.09
CA VAL A 807 -20.38 -2.48 -32.02
C VAL A 807 -20.19 -1.55 -33.21
N MET A 808 -20.94 -1.77 -34.29
CA MET A 808 -20.93 -0.89 -35.45
C MET A 808 -21.95 0.24 -35.32
N ASP A 809 -21.53 1.47 -35.62
CA ASP A 809 -22.39 2.61 -35.93
C ASP A 809 -22.20 3.02 -37.40
N GLY A 810 -23.10 2.54 -38.26
CA GLY A 810 -22.85 2.55 -39.71
C GLY A 810 -21.62 1.71 -40.06
N GLU A 811 -20.63 2.31 -40.71
CA GLU A 811 -19.34 1.66 -41.06
C GLU A 811 -18.27 1.84 -39.97
N LYS A 812 -18.56 2.60 -38.91
CA LYS A 812 -17.61 2.91 -37.85
C LYS A 812 -17.69 1.91 -36.71
N LEU A 813 -16.56 1.33 -36.34
CA LEU A 813 -16.43 0.55 -35.12
C LEU A 813 -16.37 1.51 -33.92
N VAL A 814 -17.33 1.39 -33.01
CA VAL A 814 -17.36 2.15 -31.75
C VAL A 814 -17.26 1.20 -30.56
N ARG A 815 -16.70 1.69 -29.46
CA ARG A 815 -16.70 0.99 -28.17
C ARG A 815 -17.47 1.83 -27.18
N GLY A 816 -18.53 1.25 -26.62
CA GLY A 816 -19.32 1.84 -25.56
C GLY A 816 -18.56 1.95 -24.24
N GLU A 817 -19.13 2.71 -23.30
CA GLU A 817 -18.75 2.64 -21.90
C GLU A 817 -19.75 1.80 -21.11
N ALA A 818 -19.23 0.93 -20.25
CA ALA A 818 -20.06 0.26 -19.26
C ALA A 818 -20.35 1.21 -18.09
N PHE A 819 -21.44 0.99 -17.36
CA PHE A 819 -21.76 1.75 -16.17
C PHE A 819 -22.62 0.96 -15.19
N VAL A 820 -22.57 1.34 -13.91
CA VAL A 820 -23.41 0.78 -12.84
C VAL A 820 -23.71 1.85 -11.79
N GLN A 821 -24.90 1.78 -11.19
CA GLN A 821 -25.33 2.75 -10.18
C GLN A 821 -25.33 2.22 -8.75
N ALA A 822 -25.70 0.95 -8.55
CA ALA A 822 -25.61 0.32 -7.25
C ALA A 822 -25.44 -1.21 -7.36
N LEU A 823 -24.84 -1.78 -6.33
CA LEU A 823 -24.61 -3.23 -6.19
C LEU A 823 -25.03 -3.68 -4.80
N GLU A 824 -25.80 -4.77 -4.75
CA GLU A 824 -26.10 -5.52 -3.53
C GLU A 824 -25.57 -6.95 -3.70
N LEU A 825 -24.84 -7.42 -2.69
CA LEU A 825 -24.29 -8.77 -2.61
C LEU A 825 -24.68 -9.37 -1.27
N GLY A 826 -25.49 -10.42 -1.26
CA GLY A 826 -25.98 -11.03 -0.02
C GLY A 826 -26.10 -12.54 -0.11
N PRO A 827 -26.21 -13.24 1.03
CA PRO A 827 -26.38 -14.69 1.06
C PRO A 827 -27.76 -15.08 0.51
N GLY A 828 -27.88 -16.31 0.02
CA GLY A 828 -29.16 -16.90 -0.40
C GLY A 828 -29.70 -16.35 -1.73
N ASP A 829 -31.01 -16.51 -1.93
CA ASP A 829 -31.72 -16.09 -3.15
C ASP A 829 -32.06 -14.59 -3.10
N GLY A 830 -31.56 -13.83 -4.06
CA GLY A 830 -31.81 -12.40 -4.22
C GLY A 830 -33.16 -12.08 -4.86
N GLY A 831 -33.98 -13.08 -5.19
CA GLY A 831 -35.24 -12.92 -5.90
C GLY A 831 -35.06 -12.77 -7.41
N LYS A 832 -36.07 -12.21 -8.08
CA LYS A 832 -36.09 -12.07 -9.54
C LYS A 832 -35.60 -10.68 -9.98
N GLY A 833 -34.68 -10.65 -10.94
CA GLY A 833 -34.33 -9.48 -11.73
C GLY A 833 -35.09 -9.45 -13.07
N LEU A 834 -34.94 -8.35 -13.80
CA LEU A 834 -35.36 -8.26 -15.20
C LEU A 834 -34.52 -9.20 -16.09
N GLN A 835 -35.10 -9.64 -17.19
CA GLN A 835 -34.35 -10.37 -18.22
C GLN A 835 -33.56 -9.37 -19.08
N PRO A 836 -32.23 -9.48 -19.15
CA PRO A 836 -31.41 -8.52 -19.90
C PRO A 836 -31.69 -8.63 -21.40
N ILE A 837 -31.81 -7.49 -22.07
CA ILE A 837 -31.92 -7.40 -23.53
C ILE A 837 -30.56 -7.01 -24.11
N SER A 838 -30.08 -7.78 -25.08
CA SER A 838 -28.88 -7.46 -25.84
C SER A 838 -29.17 -6.38 -26.89
N SER A 839 -28.18 -5.51 -27.11
CA SER A 839 -28.25 -4.44 -28.10
C SER A 839 -28.49 -4.96 -29.50
N SER A 840 -29.30 -4.20 -30.24
CA SER A 840 -29.55 -4.39 -31.68
C SER A 840 -28.47 -3.77 -32.58
N ALA A 841 -27.43 -3.16 -32.01
CA ALA A 841 -26.29 -2.69 -32.79
C ALA A 841 -25.56 -3.88 -33.45
N PRO A 842 -25.13 -3.76 -34.72
CA PRO A 842 -24.40 -4.83 -35.39
C PRO A 842 -23.08 -5.17 -34.68
N GLU A 843 -22.72 -6.45 -34.70
CA GLU A 843 -21.43 -6.94 -34.22
C GLU A 843 -20.27 -6.35 -35.05
N PRO A 844 -19.05 -6.27 -34.50
CA PRO A 844 -17.87 -5.84 -35.24
C PRO A 844 -17.64 -6.66 -36.51
N THR A 845 -17.60 -6.00 -37.67
CA THR A 845 -17.27 -6.61 -38.97
C THR A 845 -16.31 -5.72 -39.74
N GLY A 846 -15.44 -6.31 -40.57
CA GLY A 846 -14.46 -5.55 -41.36
C GLY A 846 -13.17 -5.26 -40.59
N ASN A 847 -12.77 -3.99 -40.51
CA ASN A 847 -11.57 -3.57 -39.77
C ASN A 847 -11.84 -3.58 -38.27
N LEU A 848 -11.07 -4.38 -37.53
CA LEU A 848 -11.21 -4.58 -36.10
C LEU A 848 -10.50 -3.53 -35.24
N LEU A 849 -9.77 -2.60 -35.89
CA LEU A 849 -9.13 -1.46 -35.25
C LEU A 849 -10.10 -0.29 -35.11
N MET A 850 -10.08 0.36 -33.95
CA MET A 850 -10.72 1.65 -33.72
C MET A 850 -9.81 2.78 -34.18
N ASN A 851 -10.39 3.83 -34.78
CA ASN A 851 -9.67 4.99 -35.32
C ASN A 851 -8.43 4.60 -36.17
N PRO A 852 -8.59 3.75 -37.21
CA PRO A 852 -7.47 3.18 -37.95
C PRO A 852 -6.63 4.18 -38.77
N GLY A 853 -7.25 5.28 -39.22
CA GLY A 853 -6.60 6.38 -39.95
C GLY A 853 -6.28 7.59 -39.05
N PHE A 854 -6.41 7.45 -37.73
CA PHE A 854 -6.12 8.53 -36.77
C PHE A 854 -6.92 9.84 -36.97
N GLU A 855 -8.02 9.82 -37.70
CA GLU A 855 -8.86 11.00 -37.99
C GLU A 855 -9.39 11.64 -36.71
N GLU A 856 -9.77 10.81 -35.74
CA GLU A 856 -10.31 11.20 -34.43
C GLU A 856 -9.23 11.56 -33.41
N THR A 857 -7.96 11.46 -33.79
CA THR A 857 -6.85 11.79 -32.90
C THR A 857 -6.76 13.31 -32.77
N GLU A 858 -7.18 13.80 -31.60
CA GLU A 858 -7.00 15.19 -31.19
C GLU A 858 -5.85 15.29 -30.19
N HIS A 859 -4.91 16.20 -30.48
CA HIS A 859 -3.67 16.34 -29.74
C HIS A 859 -2.81 15.07 -29.79
N GLY A 860 -1.67 15.07 -29.10
CA GLY A 860 -0.97 13.82 -28.82
C GLY A 860 -0.01 13.98 -27.66
N ALA A 861 0.92 13.05 -27.51
CA ALA A 861 1.72 12.94 -26.31
C ALA A 861 3.19 13.31 -26.55
N THR A 862 3.79 13.89 -25.52
CA THR A 862 5.22 14.18 -25.50
C THR A 862 5.75 13.94 -24.09
N THR A 863 6.73 13.05 -23.94
CA THR A 863 7.23 12.67 -22.62
C THR A 863 8.63 12.03 -22.71
N LEU A 864 9.21 11.76 -21.55
CA LEU A 864 10.42 10.94 -21.36
C LEU A 864 10.05 9.47 -21.19
N ARG A 865 11.07 8.60 -21.16
CA ARG A 865 10.95 7.15 -21.02
C ARG A 865 9.95 6.70 -19.94
N GLY A 866 9.15 5.69 -20.23
CA GLY A 866 8.34 4.95 -19.23
C GLY A 866 6.92 5.46 -19.00
N THR A 867 6.42 6.37 -19.86
CA THR A 867 5.02 6.83 -19.79
C THR A 867 4.17 6.11 -20.84
N GLN A 868 2.95 5.71 -20.47
CA GLN A 868 1.90 5.26 -21.39
C GLN A 868 0.72 6.24 -21.42
N ARG A 869 0.08 6.42 -22.58
CA ARG A 869 -1.11 7.26 -22.77
C ARG A 869 -2.12 6.56 -23.69
N ASP A 870 -3.41 6.55 -23.34
CA ASP A 870 -4.49 6.22 -24.29
C ASP A 870 -4.92 7.50 -25.00
N VAL A 871 -4.85 7.51 -26.33
CA VAL A 871 -5.29 8.62 -27.17
C VAL A 871 -6.17 8.04 -28.28
N ALA A 872 -7.45 8.43 -28.29
CA ALA A 872 -8.42 8.00 -29.29
C ALA A 872 -8.44 6.47 -29.54
N GLY A 873 -8.27 5.66 -28.48
CA GLY A 873 -8.29 4.19 -28.57
C GLY A 873 -6.94 3.53 -28.90
N TRP A 874 -5.84 4.30 -28.93
CA TRP A 874 -4.49 3.81 -29.13
C TRP A 874 -3.62 4.07 -27.90
N THR A 875 -2.81 3.09 -27.51
CA THR A 875 -1.84 3.20 -26.42
C THR A 875 -0.48 3.63 -26.97
N TYR A 876 0.01 4.77 -26.51
CA TYR A 876 1.32 5.32 -26.84
C TYR A 876 2.32 5.00 -25.74
N GLU A 877 3.45 4.37 -26.08
CA GLU A 877 4.55 4.06 -25.17
C GLU A 877 5.86 4.69 -25.68
N PHE A 878 6.61 5.27 -24.74
CA PHE A 878 7.87 5.94 -24.99
C PHE A 878 8.99 5.15 -24.31
N ALA A 879 9.72 4.33 -25.07
CA ALA A 879 10.73 3.41 -24.56
C ALA A 879 12.17 3.98 -24.65
N GLY A 880 12.37 5.01 -25.47
CA GLY A 880 13.68 5.61 -25.73
C GLY A 880 14.20 6.44 -24.54
N PRO A 881 15.54 6.56 -24.38
CA PRO A 881 16.15 7.38 -23.33
C PRO A 881 15.88 8.88 -23.47
N MET A 882 15.54 9.34 -24.68
CA MET A 882 15.32 10.75 -24.98
C MET A 882 13.83 11.07 -25.19
N LYS A 883 13.50 12.34 -24.96
CA LYS A 883 12.16 12.87 -25.18
C LYS A 883 11.73 12.63 -26.63
N SER A 884 10.58 11.99 -26.80
CA SER A 884 9.96 11.72 -28.10
C SER A 884 8.53 12.24 -28.12
N TYR A 885 7.99 12.40 -29.32
CA TYR A 885 6.68 13.01 -29.57
C TYR A 885 5.88 12.07 -30.48
N ILE A 886 4.62 11.84 -30.14
CA ILE A 886 3.63 11.14 -30.96
C ILE A 886 2.44 12.08 -31.12
N TRP A 887 2.28 12.68 -32.30
CA TRP A 887 1.33 13.78 -32.56
C TRP A 887 0.61 13.61 -33.90
N GLN A 888 -0.59 14.17 -33.95
CA GLN A 888 -1.38 14.22 -35.17
C GLN A 888 -0.60 14.96 -36.27
N GLU A 889 -0.50 14.32 -37.45
CA GLU A 889 0.29 14.79 -38.59
C GLU A 889 -0.09 16.21 -39.01
N ARG A 890 -1.40 16.55 -39.00
CA ARG A 890 -1.90 17.88 -39.40
C ARG A 890 -1.39 19.04 -38.54
N ASP A 891 -1.02 18.78 -37.29
CA ASP A 891 -0.55 19.82 -36.36
C ASP A 891 0.84 20.34 -36.74
N TYR A 892 1.61 19.58 -37.53
CA TYR A 892 2.92 19.99 -38.02
C TYR A 892 2.88 21.04 -39.13
N SER A 893 1.68 21.42 -39.61
CA SER A 893 1.50 22.62 -40.46
C SER A 893 2.02 23.90 -39.79
N ARG A 894 2.03 23.93 -38.44
CA ARG A 894 2.56 25.04 -37.64
C ARG A 894 4.08 25.00 -37.47
N HIS A 895 4.73 23.92 -37.89
CA HIS A 895 6.18 23.72 -37.79
C HIS A 895 6.80 23.29 -39.12
N PRO A 896 6.80 24.16 -40.17
CA PRO A 896 7.29 23.79 -41.51
C PRO A 896 8.74 23.26 -41.52
N ALA A 897 9.59 23.76 -40.61
CA ALA A 897 10.97 23.34 -40.47
C ALA A 897 11.14 21.89 -39.96
N TRP A 898 10.08 21.24 -39.49
CA TRP A 898 10.10 19.85 -39.00
C TRP A 898 9.42 18.90 -40.01
N GLY A 899 9.24 19.36 -41.26
CA GLY A 899 8.55 18.66 -42.32
C GLY A 899 7.06 18.99 -42.34
N LEU A 900 6.57 19.41 -43.51
CA LEU A 900 5.15 19.68 -43.71
C LEU A 900 4.33 18.38 -43.59
N PRO A 901 3.04 18.48 -43.19
CA PRO A 901 2.14 17.32 -43.13
C PRO A 901 1.97 16.62 -44.48
N GLU A 902 2.00 15.29 -44.49
CA GLU A 902 1.68 14.46 -45.64
C GLU A 902 0.86 13.24 -45.20
N PHE A 903 -0.33 13.09 -45.77
CA PHE A 903 -1.27 12.01 -45.43
C PHE A 903 -1.28 10.97 -46.55
N HIS A 904 -1.50 9.70 -46.20
CA HIS A 904 -1.74 8.67 -47.20
C HIS A 904 -3.17 8.76 -47.73
N SER A 905 -4.14 8.91 -46.82
CA SER A 905 -5.53 9.21 -47.17
C SER A 905 -6.17 10.15 -46.14
N GLY A 906 -7.40 10.59 -46.40
CA GLY A 906 -8.15 11.40 -45.44
C GLY A 906 -7.43 12.69 -45.00
N SER A 907 -7.54 13.00 -43.71
CA SER A 907 -6.97 14.19 -43.07
C SER A 907 -6.26 13.92 -41.73
N GLY A 908 -6.15 12.65 -41.37
CA GLY A 908 -5.54 12.16 -40.15
C GLY A 908 -4.37 11.23 -40.45
N ALA A 909 -3.32 11.31 -39.65
CA ALA A 909 -2.21 10.36 -39.61
C ALA A 909 -1.43 10.58 -38.31
N ILE A 910 -0.65 9.61 -37.84
CA ILE A 910 0.11 9.75 -36.61
C ILE A 910 1.61 9.86 -36.89
N ARG A 911 2.21 10.99 -36.49
CA ARG A 911 3.65 11.23 -36.60
C ARG A 911 4.36 10.89 -35.30
N THR A 912 5.52 10.24 -35.41
CA THR A 912 6.47 10.07 -34.33
C THR A 912 7.88 10.55 -34.69
N HIS A 913 8.54 11.22 -33.75
CA HIS A 913 9.93 11.68 -33.85
C HIS A 913 10.53 11.95 -32.46
N SER A 914 11.83 12.27 -32.36
CA SER A 914 12.59 12.33 -31.10
C SER A 914 13.61 13.46 -31.06
N ASN A 915 14.07 13.85 -29.86
CA ASN A 915 15.24 14.73 -29.70
C ASN A 915 16.58 14.07 -30.12
N ALA A 916 16.63 12.73 -30.18
CA ALA A 916 17.68 11.83 -30.72
C ALA A 916 17.46 10.44 -30.08
N ASN A 917 17.94 9.33 -30.64
CA ASN A 917 17.85 7.99 -30.01
C ASN A 917 16.46 7.65 -29.42
N GLY A 918 15.38 7.95 -30.14
CA GLY A 918 14.00 7.68 -29.70
C GLY A 918 13.58 6.24 -30.00
N GLN A 919 12.77 5.69 -29.10
CA GLN A 919 11.99 4.47 -29.32
C GLN A 919 10.55 4.74 -28.89
N THR A 920 9.61 4.56 -29.82
CA THR A 920 8.17 4.74 -29.57
C THR A 920 7.39 3.54 -30.08
N MET A 921 6.32 3.21 -29.36
CA MET A 921 5.41 2.13 -29.69
C MET A 921 3.97 2.65 -29.61
N ILE A 922 3.21 2.54 -30.69
CA ILE A 922 1.77 2.88 -30.73
C ILE A 922 1.01 1.57 -30.93
N SER A 923 0.08 1.23 -30.05
CA SER A 923 -0.56 -0.08 -30.08
C SER A 923 -2.04 -0.08 -29.75
N GLN A 924 -2.75 -1.10 -30.23
CA GLN A 924 -4.13 -1.37 -29.87
C GLN A 924 -4.33 -2.89 -29.66
N ASP A 925 -4.88 -3.26 -28.52
CA ASP A 925 -5.29 -4.64 -28.24
C ASP A 925 -6.68 -4.90 -28.81
N VAL A 926 -6.80 -5.97 -29.59
CA VAL A 926 -8.00 -6.31 -30.36
C VAL A 926 -8.39 -7.76 -30.10
N GLU A 927 -9.66 -7.96 -29.74
CA GLU A 927 -10.23 -9.31 -29.59
C GLU A 927 -10.29 -10.02 -30.94
N VAL A 928 -9.85 -11.28 -30.95
CA VAL A 928 -9.80 -12.14 -32.12
C VAL A 928 -10.25 -13.55 -31.78
N SER A 929 -10.69 -14.29 -32.78
CA SER A 929 -11.06 -15.70 -32.63
C SER A 929 -9.81 -16.58 -32.65
N PRO A 930 -9.72 -17.61 -31.80
CA PRO A 930 -8.67 -18.62 -31.89
C PRO A 930 -8.68 -19.34 -33.24
N LYS A 931 -7.53 -19.86 -33.68
CA LYS A 931 -7.40 -20.66 -34.93
C LYS A 931 -7.98 -19.97 -36.17
N THR A 932 -7.90 -18.65 -36.24
CA THR A 932 -8.53 -17.84 -37.28
C THR A 932 -7.46 -17.04 -38.01
N ALA A 933 -7.58 -16.95 -39.33
CA ALA A 933 -6.63 -16.22 -40.18
C ALA A 933 -6.94 -14.71 -40.18
N TYR A 934 -5.91 -13.89 -40.06
CA TYR A 934 -6.00 -12.44 -40.03
C TYR A 934 -4.94 -11.80 -40.94
N THR A 935 -5.28 -10.63 -41.48
CA THR A 935 -4.36 -9.74 -42.18
C THR A 935 -4.28 -8.42 -41.45
N ALA A 936 -3.08 -8.07 -40.98
CA ALA A 936 -2.74 -6.78 -40.42
C ALA A 936 -1.97 -5.94 -41.46
N SER A 937 -2.28 -4.66 -41.60
CA SER A 937 -1.53 -3.74 -42.46
C SER A 937 -1.45 -2.32 -41.92
N VAL A 938 -0.47 -1.55 -42.38
CA VAL A 938 -0.36 -0.10 -42.14
C VAL A 938 0.37 0.57 -43.30
N TRP A 939 0.05 1.82 -43.58
CA TRP A 939 0.86 2.67 -44.45
C TRP A 939 1.85 3.48 -43.61
N VAL A 940 3.13 3.39 -43.94
CA VAL A 940 4.19 4.09 -43.20
C VAL A 940 5.04 4.94 -44.15
N ARG A 941 5.44 6.11 -43.68
CA ARG A 941 6.36 7.01 -44.36
C ARG A 941 7.48 7.40 -43.40
N ALA A 942 8.72 7.09 -43.75
CA ALA A 942 9.89 7.53 -43.00
C ALA A 942 10.61 8.63 -43.77
N VAL A 943 11.07 9.67 -43.07
CA VAL A 943 11.50 10.93 -43.69
C VAL A 943 12.90 11.33 -43.27
N ASP A 944 13.67 11.75 -44.26
CA ASP A 944 14.93 12.45 -44.14
C ASP A 944 14.79 13.86 -44.75
N LEU A 945 14.85 14.89 -43.89
CA LEU A 945 14.58 16.28 -44.29
C LEU A 945 15.81 16.97 -44.87
N HIS A 946 17.01 16.68 -44.37
CA HIS A 946 18.24 17.39 -44.75
C HIS A 946 19.45 16.48 -45.02
N GLY A 947 19.24 15.19 -45.30
CA GLY A 947 20.33 14.22 -45.51
C GLY A 947 20.91 13.65 -44.22
N LYS A 948 20.17 13.75 -43.10
CA LYS A 948 20.60 13.39 -41.73
C LYS A 948 19.46 12.81 -40.87
N GLY A 949 18.29 12.56 -41.48
CA GLY A 949 17.11 12.01 -40.82
C GLY A 949 17.10 10.49 -40.75
N PHE A 950 15.90 9.92 -40.86
CA PHE A 950 15.69 8.48 -40.71
C PHE A 950 16.42 7.68 -41.80
N GLY A 951 17.11 6.62 -41.38
CA GLY A 951 17.75 5.64 -42.26
C GLY A 951 19.26 5.84 -42.47
N HIS A 952 19.85 6.85 -41.83
CA HIS A 952 21.31 7.04 -41.79
C HIS A 952 21.98 6.30 -40.62
N ASP A 953 21.25 6.07 -39.52
CA ASP A 953 21.74 5.22 -38.44
C ASP A 953 21.35 3.75 -38.69
N PRO A 954 22.28 2.78 -38.55
CA PRO A 954 21.97 1.36 -38.76
C PRO A 954 20.92 0.79 -37.79
N LYS A 955 20.60 1.50 -36.71
CA LYS A 955 19.55 1.12 -35.75
C LYS A 955 18.19 1.77 -36.05
N ASP A 956 18.09 2.62 -37.07
CA ASP A 956 16.78 3.13 -37.50
C ASP A 956 15.92 2.00 -38.06
N SER A 957 14.70 1.90 -37.53
CA SER A 957 13.73 0.88 -37.91
C SER A 957 12.33 1.37 -37.59
N THR A 958 11.41 1.24 -38.53
CA THR A 958 9.99 1.52 -38.28
C THR A 958 9.13 0.46 -38.93
N GLY A 959 8.04 0.04 -38.29
CA GLY A 959 7.21 -1.00 -38.86
C GLY A 959 6.11 -1.56 -37.99
N LEU A 960 5.46 -2.58 -38.55
CA LEU A 960 4.30 -3.26 -37.97
C LEU A 960 4.73 -4.56 -37.26
N GLU A 961 4.34 -4.70 -36.00
CA GLU A 961 4.39 -5.95 -35.25
C GLU A 961 2.98 -6.40 -34.83
N VAL A 962 2.83 -7.72 -34.65
CA VAL A 962 1.62 -8.32 -34.10
C VAL A 962 2.02 -9.30 -33.01
N TRP A 963 1.48 -9.14 -31.82
CA TRP A 963 1.68 -10.10 -30.73
C TRP A 963 0.36 -10.78 -30.41
N GLU A 964 0.37 -12.10 -30.26
CA GLU A 964 -0.79 -12.88 -29.81
C GLU A 964 -0.82 -12.91 -28.29
N LEU A 965 -1.99 -12.67 -27.72
CA LEU A 965 -2.23 -12.64 -26.28
C LEU A 965 -3.34 -13.62 -25.90
N ASP A 966 -3.30 -14.10 -24.65
CA ASP A 966 -4.45 -14.75 -24.02
C ASP A 966 -5.41 -13.73 -23.38
N ASP A 967 -6.42 -14.24 -22.67
CA ASP A 967 -7.44 -13.43 -22.01
C ASP A 967 -6.89 -12.54 -20.89
N ASP A 968 -5.73 -12.90 -20.34
CA ASP A 968 -5.04 -12.15 -19.27
C ASP A 968 -4.03 -11.13 -19.84
N GLY A 969 -3.97 -10.98 -21.17
CA GLY A 969 -3.03 -10.09 -21.85
C GLY A 969 -1.59 -10.59 -21.87
N LYS A 970 -1.34 -11.85 -21.47
CA LYS A 970 0.00 -12.45 -21.52
C LYS A 970 0.37 -12.74 -22.97
N VAL A 971 1.59 -12.35 -23.34
CA VAL A 971 2.12 -12.60 -24.68
C VAL A 971 2.36 -14.10 -24.88
N LEU A 972 1.61 -14.70 -25.80
CA LEU A 972 1.73 -16.09 -26.22
C LEU A 972 2.74 -16.25 -27.37
N HIS A 973 2.75 -15.30 -28.31
CA HIS A 973 3.60 -15.35 -29.49
C HIS A 973 3.85 -13.93 -30.04
N LYS A 974 5.04 -13.68 -30.59
CA LYS A 974 5.37 -12.41 -31.28
C LYS A 974 5.71 -12.71 -32.73
N HIS A 975 4.96 -12.14 -33.66
CA HIS A 975 5.23 -12.25 -35.09
C HIS A 975 6.41 -11.37 -35.50
N ALA A 976 7.13 -11.76 -36.56
CA ALA A 976 8.25 -10.98 -37.06
C ALA A 976 7.79 -9.58 -37.54
N LYS A 977 8.55 -8.54 -37.15
CA LYS A 977 8.33 -7.15 -37.57
C LYS A 977 8.39 -7.04 -39.10
N ALA A 978 7.34 -6.48 -39.71
CA ALA A 978 7.42 -5.98 -41.08
C ALA A 978 8.00 -4.57 -40.99
N GLU A 979 9.26 -4.36 -41.40
CA GLU A 979 9.98 -3.11 -41.16
C GLU A 979 10.53 -2.46 -42.43
N ILE A 980 10.69 -1.13 -42.37
CA ILE A 980 11.51 -0.33 -43.28
C ILE A 980 12.67 0.30 -42.49
N LYS A 981 13.83 0.43 -43.14
CA LYS A 981 15.07 1.00 -42.56
C LYS A 981 15.62 2.19 -43.32
N THR A 982 14.92 2.64 -44.35
CA THR A 982 15.33 3.75 -45.21
C THR A 982 14.16 4.72 -45.36
N ALA A 983 14.45 6.02 -45.43
CA ALA A 983 13.45 7.03 -45.76
C ALA A 983 12.91 6.85 -47.20
N GLY A 984 11.67 7.27 -47.43
CA GLY A 984 10.98 7.11 -48.72
C GLY A 984 9.51 7.54 -48.68
N PRO A 985 8.80 7.41 -49.81
CA PRO A 985 7.36 7.66 -49.86
C PRO A 985 6.58 6.64 -49.01
N TYR A 986 5.28 6.86 -48.82
CA TYR A 986 4.41 5.91 -48.14
C TYR A 986 4.54 4.50 -48.73
N GLN A 987 4.79 3.53 -47.85
CA GLN A 987 4.86 2.12 -48.17
C GLN A 987 3.89 1.33 -47.30
N GLN A 988 3.14 0.41 -47.92
CA GLN A 988 2.26 -0.48 -47.17
C GLN A 988 3.06 -1.67 -46.60
N LEU A 989 2.93 -1.86 -45.30
CA LEU A 989 3.44 -3.03 -44.58
C LEU A 989 2.29 -3.97 -44.28
N ILE A 990 2.48 -5.27 -44.53
CA ILE A 990 1.44 -6.29 -44.36
C ILE A 990 1.99 -7.50 -43.60
N ARG A 991 1.23 -7.98 -42.62
CA ARG A 991 1.48 -9.23 -41.90
C ARG A 991 0.22 -10.11 -41.93
N ARG A 992 0.35 -11.31 -42.51
CA ARG A 992 -0.67 -12.35 -42.45
C ARG A 992 -0.29 -13.37 -41.39
N PHE A 993 -1.25 -13.78 -40.58
CA PHE A 993 -1.04 -14.75 -39.51
C PHE A 993 -2.32 -15.54 -39.21
N THR A 994 -2.18 -16.66 -38.51
CA THR A 994 -3.30 -17.44 -37.98
C THR A 994 -3.13 -17.55 -36.48
N THR A 995 -4.14 -17.17 -35.73
CA THR A 995 -4.09 -17.18 -34.26
C THR A 995 -3.96 -18.59 -33.71
N GLY A 996 -3.21 -18.73 -32.62
CA GLY A 996 -3.09 -19.96 -31.85
C GLY A 996 -4.41 -20.39 -31.21
N ALA A 997 -4.42 -21.62 -30.69
CA ALA A 997 -5.61 -22.18 -30.03
C ALA A 997 -5.99 -21.51 -28.70
N ARG A 998 -5.03 -20.81 -28.07
CA ARG A 998 -5.22 -20.07 -26.81
C ARG A 998 -5.31 -18.56 -27.00
N THR A 999 -5.20 -18.10 -28.25
CA THR A 999 -5.14 -16.67 -28.57
C THR A 999 -6.55 -16.13 -28.64
N THR A 1000 -6.83 -15.14 -27.80
CA THR A 1000 -8.12 -14.46 -27.73
C THR A 1000 -8.01 -12.97 -28.03
N GLN A 1001 -6.78 -12.44 -28.00
CA GLN A 1001 -6.48 -11.06 -28.37
C GLN A 1001 -5.20 -10.99 -29.19
N VAL A 1002 -5.08 -9.92 -29.98
CA VAL A 1002 -3.82 -9.53 -30.63
C VAL A 1002 -3.49 -8.09 -30.29
N ARG A 1003 -2.23 -7.83 -29.99
CA ARG A 1003 -1.69 -6.48 -29.93
C ARG A 1003 -1.18 -6.08 -31.29
N PHE A 1004 -1.83 -5.13 -31.93
CA PHE A 1004 -1.37 -4.50 -33.17
C PHE A 1004 -0.42 -3.36 -32.79
N ILE A 1005 0.80 -3.36 -33.33
CA ILE A 1005 1.89 -2.48 -32.87
C ILE A 1005 2.54 -1.76 -34.04
N LEU A 1006 2.70 -0.44 -33.89
CA LEU A 1006 3.53 0.42 -34.71
C LEU A 1006 4.78 0.77 -33.89
N ASP A 1007 5.92 0.17 -34.24
CA ASP A 1007 7.18 0.32 -33.49
C ASP A 1007 8.19 1.14 -34.30
N THR A 1008 8.69 2.24 -33.72
CA THR A 1008 9.66 3.14 -34.34
C THR A 1008 10.89 3.34 -33.45
N ALA A 1009 12.06 3.03 -34.00
CA ALA A 1009 13.38 3.46 -33.56
C ALA A 1009 13.89 4.55 -34.50
N ILE A 1010 14.16 5.76 -33.98
CA ILE A 1010 14.68 6.89 -34.77
C ILE A 1010 15.81 7.60 -34.01
N HIS A 1011 17.01 7.62 -34.59
CA HIS A 1011 18.22 8.12 -33.93
C HIS A 1011 18.47 9.60 -34.21
N SER A 1012 17.97 10.10 -35.33
CA SER A 1012 18.06 11.52 -35.71
C SER A 1012 17.20 12.41 -34.81
N PRO A 1013 17.61 13.67 -34.58
CA PRO A 1013 16.76 14.65 -33.90
C PRO A 1013 15.59 15.07 -34.81
N TYR A 1014 14.52 15.59 -34.20
CA TYR A 1014 13.22 15.84 -34.83
C TYR A 1014 13.24 16.85 -35.98
N GLN A 1015 14.29 17.69 -36.06
CA GLN A 1015 14.52 18.62 -37.16
C GLN A 1015 15.04 17.92 -38.42
N GLU A 1016 15.59 16.71 -38.29
CA GLU A 1016 16.28 16.01 -39.37
C GLU A 1016 15.43 14.88 -39.95
N GLY A 1017 14.55 14.26 -39.15
CA GLY A 1017 13.70 13.17 -39.62
C GLY A 1017 12.50 12.85 -38.72
N HIS A 1018 11.54 12.13 -39.28
CA HIS A 1018 10.34 11.65 -38.60
C HIS A 1018 9.77 10.42 -39.30
N VAL A 1019 8.80 9.77 -38.65
CA VAL A 1019 7.99 8.69 -39.23
C VAL A 1019 6.52 9.02 -39.07
N THR A 1020 5.72 8.77 -40.09
CA THR A 1020 4.26 8.91 -40.07
C THR A 1020 3.60 7.58 -40.42
N TYR A 1021 2.56 7.21 -39.67
CA TYR A 1021 1.72 6.05 -39.93
C TYR A 1021 0.28 6.48 -40.23
N ASP A 1022 -0.36 5.74 -41.14
CA ASP A 1022 -1.72 6.01 -41.59
C ASP A 1022 -2.41 4.70 -42.04
N ASP A 1023 -3.74 4.71 -42.13
CA ASP A 1023 -4.58 3.65 -42.68
C ASP A 1023 -4.26 2.24 -42.15
N CYS A 1024 -4.31 2.07 -40.83
CA CYS A 1024 -4.10 0.77 -40.19
C CYS A 1024 -5.29 -0.17 -40.46
N THR A 1025 -5.02 -1.44 -40.74
CA THR A 1025 -6.08 -2.45 -40.85
C THR A 1025 -5.76 -3.72 -40.09
N LEU A 1026 -6.76 -4.30 -39.46
CA LEU A 1026 -6.74 -5.66 -38.96
C LEU A 1026 -8.07 -6.31 -39.35
N THR A 1027 -8.04 -7.23 -40.30
CA THR A 1027 -9.26 -7.87 -40.83
C THR A 1027 -9.13 -9.38 -40.72
N GLN A 1028 -10.25 -10.04 -40.41
CA GLN A 1028 -10.34 -11.49 -40.56
C GLN A 1028 -10.19 -11.83 -42.05
N SER A 1029 -9.24 -12.70 -42.36
CA SER A 1029 -9.04 -13.14 -43.75
C SER A 1029 -10.23 -14.01 -44.16
N LEU A 1030 -10.80 -13.73 -45.33
CA LEU A 1030 -11.79 -14.62 -45.92
C LEU A 1030 -11.14 -16.00 -46.16
N PRO A 1031 -11.84 -17.10 -45.83
CA PRO A 1031 -11.31 -18.46 -45.96
C PRO A 1031 -10.92 -18.83 -47.39
#